data_AF-A0A6C0H3M6-F1
#
_entry.id   AF-A0A6C0H3M6-F1
#
_cell.length_a   1.000
_cell.length_b   1.000
_cell.length_c   1.000
_cell.angle_alpha   90.00
_cell.angle_beta   90.00
_cell.angle_gamma   90.00
#
_symmetry.space_group_name_H-M   'P 1'
#
loop_
_entity.id
_entity.type
_entity.pdbx_description
1 polymer ?
#
loop_
_entity_poly.entity_id
_entity_poly.type
_entity_poly.pdbx_seq_one_letter_code
_entity_poly.pdbx_strand_id
1 'polypeptide(L)'
;MQQLCEKLCKFYNANILDDQTYEIYNGFHKASSDNIGTGHGKQTLMKLILNHFRGDPEPRPEFIGGPKNLTVHWSDKYEKMIYIFGEYHSAIIDCDEGDMDIPDAKKMSIEYFLGELIRTTDKYLDIFIEIPMLSNKETKKYHNNFLPLEKDSRLSKLFEKFKECVEYNTRDGDRCKLARVHYFDIRKKEDMEGFSEGTDIISYFLIEIQYLFNNALHFEKSYKELEIDITVRIESDKQIMSVLNGLRQLNTTKFNKFWTSPLRDNIYIKKELNKLDPEMKQLIVDYVDKEIIRRATRIRSEWEKDTTLIFSTSKDEFEFCRAVKRILHSVHHVYSGVIDAYLLARMFKKFKLKEKADQPDTARNIIIYGGLSHAEIVRRFLKYVLNFDDIASSGEREIRIETGGKETTCVDMKSIKYPLFEYPKKQVLVLCQRSEGFNEKISIKDRLIPTLEKIINTFLKEKIGNDIADIKYMVDLDPTKKQDKADFNMVLANHSKKGRAFRDQHLDFYDLVVLQTCPFLYMDMKMVNDILKDYGYLICTTVLLNGKSNKIILEPLVKKITDAGFTEVTDRFLTFQKKASIPDPKILVEKLILGGQNLSIDDRNAINKIIQKNIDFKNLSLLKQDYTNQVHRGMVIVLLLLSKNNPCSPFFPIEKRPENHEYAVVTKKLEDNFIQSFASTQ
;
A
#
# COMPACT_ATOMS: atom_id res chain seq x y z
N MET A 1 7.53 25.43 -6.74
CA MET A 1 8.38 24.96 -7.85
C MET A 1 9.52 24.05 -7.39
N GLN A 2 10.43 24.48 -6.51
CA GLN A 2 11.57 23.64 -6.09
C GLN A 2 11.16 22.24 -5.57
N GLN A 3 10.18 22.17 -4.66
CA GLN A 3 9.66 20.90 -4.15
C GLN A 3 9.10 19.99 -5.26
N LEU A 4 8.50 20.56 -6.30
CA LEU A 4 7.99 19.81 -7.44
C LEU A 4 9.14 19.20 -8.25
N CYS A 5 10.18 19.98 -8.52
CA CYS A 5 11.40 19.48 -9.18
C CYS A 5 12.08 18.39 -8.36
N GLU A 6 12.19 18.56 -7.04
CA GLU A 6 12.74 17.54 -6.14
C GLU A 6 11.92 16.25 -6.17
N LYS A 7 10.58 16.34 -6.14
CA LYS A 7 9.70 15.18 -6.29
C LYS A 7 9.90 14.49 -7.66
N LEU A 8 9.87 15.23 -8.77
CA LEU A 8 10.10 14.66 -10.11
C LEU A 8 11.45 13.95 -10.21
N CYS A 9 12.52 14.55 -9.68
CA CYS A 9 13.85 13.94 -9.65
C CYS A 9 13.95 12.73 -8.70
N LYS A 10 13.22 12.73 -7.58
CA LYS A 10 13.21 11.62 -6.61
C LYS A 10 12.44 10.41 -7.15
N PHE A 11 11.31 10.66 -7.81
CA PHE A 11 10.35 9.62 -8.19
C PHE A 11 10.48 9.19 -9.65
N TYR A 12 11.01 10.04 -10.53
CA TYR A 12 11.00 9.85 -11.98
C TYR A 12 9.61 9.38 -12.48
N ASN A 13 8.59 10.16 -12.12
CA ASN A 13 7.19 9.87 -12.40
C ASN A 13 6.52 11.18 -12.84
N ALA A 14 6.09 11.25 -14.12
CA ALA A 14 5.54 12.48 -14.67
C ALA A 14 4.13 12.80 -14.15
N ASN A 15 3.37 11.82 -13.64
CA ASN A 15 2.00 12.00 -13.10
C ASN A 15 1.96 12.97 -11.91
N ILE A 16 3.10 13.28 -11.31
CA ILE A 16 3.22 14.35 -10.31
C ILE A 16 2.77 15.72 -10.89
N LEU A 17 2.76 15.86 -12.21
CA LEU A 17 2.29 17.03 -12.95
C LEU A 17 0.77 17.08 -13.13
N ASP A 18 0.03 15.98 -12.91
CA ASP A 18 -1.43 15.90 -13.14
C ASP A 18 -2.22 16.90 -12.28
N ASP A 19 -1.73 17.15 -11.06
CA ASP A 19 -2.38 18.06 -10.10
C ASP A 19 -1.84 19.51 -10.18
N GLN A 20 -1.02 19.84 -11.20
CA GLN A 20 -0.42 21.17 -11.36
C GLN A 20 -1.23 22.07 -12.30
N THR A 21 -0.99 23.39 -12.25
CA THR A 21 -1.66 24.32 -13.17
C THR A 21 -1.15 24.14 -14.60
N TYR A 22 -2.00 24.52 -15.57
CA TYR A 22 -1.69 24.45 -17.00
C TYR A 22 -0.39 25.18 -17.38
N GLU A 23 -0.06 26.29 -16.71
CA GLU A 23 1.16 27.06 -16.95
C GLU A 23 2.41 26.29 -16.51
N ILE A 24 2.35 25.64 -15.34
CA ILE A 24 3.45 24.82 -14.82
C ILE A 24 3.66 23.61 -15.74
N TYR A 25 2.57 22.92 -16.05
CA TYR A 25 2.49 21.82 -17.00
C TYR A 25 3.19 22.17 -18.33
N ASN A 26 2.79 23.28 -18.96
CA ASN A 26 3.31 23.71 -20.26
C ASN A 26 4.79 24.10 -20.17
N GLY A 27 5.20 24.70 -19.05
CA GLY A 27 6.60 25.03 -18.79
C GLY A 27 7.49 23.78 -18.81
N PHE A 28 7.08 22.70 -18.13
CA PHE A 28 7.83 21.44 -18.14
C PHE A 28 7.82 20.75 -19.51
N HIS A 29 6.67 20.72 -20.21
CA HIS A 29 6.58 20.14 -21.54
C HIS A 29 7.51 20.86 -22.53
N LYS A 30 7.44 22.19 -22.56
CA LYS A 30 8.29 23.03 -23.43
C LYS A 30 9.77 22.85 -23.09
N ALA A 31 10.15 22.97 -21.81
CA ALA A 31 11.54 22.79 -21.39
C ALA A 31 12.08 21.41 -21.76
N SER A 32 11.28 20.35 -21.62
CA SER A 32 11.66 18.99 -22.01
C SER A 32 11.81 18.86 -23.52
N SER A 33 10.91 19.48 -24.30
CA SER A 33 10.96 19.48 -25.77
C SER A 33 12.19 20.21 -26.30
N ASP A 34 12.52 21.35 -25.72
CA ASP A 34 13.63 22.21 -26.14
C ASP A 34 15.01 21.60 -25.80
N ASN A 35 15.08 20.74 -24.77
CA ASN A 35 16.36 20.23 -24.24
C ASN A 35 16.60 18.72 -24.46
N ILE A 36 15.60 17.95 -24.91
CA ILE A 36 15.81 16.52 -25.21
C ILE A 36 16.84 16.36 -26.33
N GLY A 37 17.77 15.41 -26.17
CA GLY A 37 18.87 15.16 -27.11
C GLY A 37 20.08 16.09 -26.98
N THR A 38 19.98 17.21 -26.24
CA THR A 38 21.08 18.18 -26.09
C THR A 38 22.16 17.74 -25.10
N GLY A 39 21.87 16.74 -24.26
CA GLY A 39 22.73 16.32 -23.15
C GLY A 39 22.63 17.20 -21.90
N HIS A 40 21.87 18.29 -21.94
CA HIS A 40 21.59 19.11 -20.75
C HIS A 40 20.45 18.54 -19.90
N GLY A 41 20.60 18.62 -18.58
CA GLY A 41 19.57 18.15 -17.65
C GLY A 41 19.42 16.62 -17.58
N LYS A 42 18.26 16.16 -17.08
CA LYS A 42 17.90 14.74 -16.91
C LYS A 42 17.08 14.27 -18.11
N GLN A 43 17.77 13.77 -19.13
CA GLN A 43 17.21 13.37 -20.43
C GLN A 43 16.14 12.29 -20.31
N THR A 44 16.31 11.32 -19.41
CA THR A 44 15.33 10.29 -19.07
C THR A 44 14.07 10.94 -18.51
N LEU A 45 14.20 11.82 -17.51
CA LEU A 45 13.03 12.49 -16.92
C LEU A 45 12.31 13.38 -17.94
N MET A 46 13.05 14.10 -18.79
CA MET A 46 12.47 14.88 -19.89
C MET A 46 11.68 13.98 -20.84
N LYS A 47 12.22 12.80 -21.20
CA LYS A 47 11.53 11.86 -22.07
C LYS A 47 10.25 11.30 -21.42
N LEU A 48 10.26 11.01 -20.12
CA LEU A 48 9.07 10.60 -19.37
C LEU A 48 7.99 11.70 -19.38
N ILE A 49 8.39 12.96 -19.16
CA ILE A 49 7.48 14.12 -19.24
C ILE A 49 6.91 14.28 -20.65
N LEU A 50 7.73 14.09 -21.70
CA LEU A 50 7.24 14.14 -23.07
C LEU A 50 6.26 13.00 -23.37
N ASN A 51 6.52 11.78 -22.92
CA ASN A 51 5.61 10.65 -23.09
C ASN A 51 4.25 10.92 -22.44
N HIS A 52 4.27 11.45 -21.21
CA HIS A 52 3.07 11.86 -20.47
C HIS A 52 2.18 12.83 -21.26
N PHE A 53 2.78 13.76 -22.02
CA PHE A 53 2.06 14.84 -22.71
C PHE A 53 1.79 14.59 -24.19
N ARG A 54 2.56 13.72 -24.85
CA ARG A 54 2.33 13.35 -26.26
C ARG A 54 1.00 12.64 -26.48
N GLY A 55 0.43 12.07 -25.41
CA GLY A 55 -0.81 11.29 -25.49
C GLY A 55 -0.62 9.94 -26.16
N ASP A 56 0.63 9.48 -26.36
CA ASP A 56 0.91 8.09 -26.72
C ASP A 56 0.39 7.22 -25.58
N PRO A 57 -0.68 6.43 -25.78
CA PRO A 57 -1.25 5.68 -24.67
C PRO A 57 -0.25 4.61 -24.21
N GLU A 58 -0.02 4.54 -22.90
CA GLU A 58 0.52 3.32 -22.29
C GLU A 58 -0.28 2.11 -22.81
N PRO A 59 0.33 0.94 -23.06
CA PRO A 59 -0.42 -0.21 -23.53
C PRO A 59 -1.50 -0.59 -22.51
N ARG A 60 -2.75 -0.67 -22.96
CA ARG A 60 -3.93 -1.06 -22.15
C ARG A 60 -4.60 -2.33 -22.67
N PRO A 61 -3.88 -3.47 -22.76
CA PRO A 61 -4.50 -4.71 -23.19
C PRO A 61 -5.62 -5.11 -22.21
N GLU A 62 -6.66 -5.74 -22.74
CA GLU A 62 -7.66 -6.45 -21.93
C GLU A 62 -7.07 -7.76 -21.37
N PHE A 63 -6.10 -8.37 -22.08
CA PHE A 63 -5.48 -9.63 -21.69
C PHE A 63 -3.97 -9.65 -21.96
N ILE A 64 -3.21 -10.25 -21.03
CA ILE A 64 -1.78 -10.51 -21.21
C ILE A 64 -1.53 -12.02 -21.22
N GLY A 65 -1.00 -12.52 -22.34
CA GLY A 65 -0.64 -13.92 -22.55
C GLY A 65 0.78 -14.25 -22.06
N GLY A 66 0.94 -15.46 -21.51
CA GLY A 66 2.18 -15.96 -20.90
C GLY A 66 2.05 -16.17 -19.39
N PRO A 67 1.78 -15.12 -18.58
CA PRO A 67 1.66 -15.29 -17.15
C PRO A 67 0.38 -16.03 -16.75
N LYS A 68 0.44 -16.76 -15.65
CA LYS A 68 -0.72 -17.42 -15.02
C LYS A 68 -1.52 -16.44 -14.18
N ASN A 69 -0.82 -15.59 -13.42
CA ASN A 69 -1.45 -14.65 -12.53
C ASN A 69 -0.66 -13.35 -12.41
N LEU A 70 -1.36 -12.32 -11.97
CA LEU A 70 -0.84 -11.01 -11.65
C LEU A 70 -1.37 -10.56 -10.28
N THR A 71 -0.50 -9.95 -9.49
CA THR A 71 -0.90 -9.20 -8.29
C THR A 71 -0.22 -7.84 -8.30
N VAL A 72 -0.91 -6.82 -7.82
CA VAL A 72 -0.42 -5.45 -7.70
C VAL A 72 -0.35 -5.07 -6.23
N HIS A 73 0.84 -4.70 -5.78
CA HIS A 73 1.12 -4.37 -4.38
C HIS A 73 1.51 -2.90 -4.25
N TRP A 74 1.00 -2.25 -3.22
CA TRP A 74 1.32 -0.85 -2.90
C TRP A 74 1.82 -0.72 -1.45
N SER A 75 2.75 0.19 -1.21
CA SER A 75 3.09 0.62 0.13
C SER A 75 3.38 2.11 0.19
N ASP A 76 2.66 2.82 1.06
CA ASP A 76 2.97 4.22 1.37
C ASP A 76 4.30 4.34 2.12
N LYS A 77 4.58 3.43 3.07
CA LYS A 77 5.83 3.45 3.87
C LYS A 77 7.06 3.43 2.98
N TYR A 78 7.05 2.60 1.94
CA TYR A 78 8.18 2.45 1.03
C TYR A 78 8.05 3.29 -0.25
N GLU A 79 6.87 3.89 -0.48
CA GLU A 79 6.51 4.62 -1.70
C GLU A 79 6.80 3.77 -2.98
N LYS A 80 6.35 2.51 -2.98
CA LYS A 80 6.62 1.51 -4.05
C LYS A 80 5.33 0.86 -4.53
N MET A 81 5.18 0.76 -5.85
CA MET A 81 4.17 -0.06 -6.51
C MET A 81 4.84 -1.22 -7.25
N ILE A 82 4.32 -2.43 -7.05
CA ILE A 82 4.96 -3.68 -7.49
C ILE A 82 3.93 -4.55 -8.20
N TYR A 83 4.16 -4.80 -9.49
CA TYR A 83 3.41 -5.76 -10.29
C TYR A 83 4.18 -7.07 -10.32
N ILE A 84 3.54 -8.18 -9.94
CA ILE A 84 4.17 -9.50 -9.87
C ILE A 84 3.42 -10.47 -10.76
N PHE A 85 4.04 -10.80 -11.90
CA PHE A 85 3.59 -11.80 -12.85
C PHE A 85 4.23 -13.16 -12.50
N GLY A 86 3.39 -14.16 -12.24
CA GLY A 86 3.82 -15.55 -12.02
C GLY A 86 3.51 -16.41 -13.23
N GLU A 87 4.43 -17.28 -13.65
CA GLU A 87 4.25 -18.21 -14.77
C GLU A 87 4.66 -19.67 -14.45
N TYR A 88 4.35 -20.58 -15.37
CA TYR A 88 4.76 -22.00 -15.33
C TYR A 88 5.91 -22.32 -16.29
N HIS A 89 6.57 -21.31 -16.86
CA HIS A 89 7.62 -21.47 -17.89
C HIS A 89 7.11 -22.19 -19.15
N SER A 90 5.81 -22.04 -19.45
CA SER A 90 5.18 -22.64 -20.62
C SER A 90 5.32 -21.74 -21.86
N ALA A 91 5.46 -22.35 -23.04
CA ALA A 91 5.39 -21.62 -24.30
C ALA A 91 3.95 -21.22 -24.69
N ILE A 92 2.96 -21.90 -24.11
CA ILE A 92 1.54 -21.80 -24.46
C ILE A 92 0.98 -20.43 -24.02
N ILE A 93 0.25 -19.77 -24.92
CA ILE A 93 -0.67 -18.68 -24.59
C ILE A 93 -2.07 -19.19 -24.90
N ASP A 94 -2.95 -19.17 -23.90
CA ASP A 94 -4.34 -19.61 -24.04
C ASP A 94 -5.36 -18.48 -23.88
N CYS A 95 -4.97 -17.25 -24.20
CA CYS A 95 -5.92 -16.17 -24.43
C CYS A 95 -6.79 -16.51 -25.66
N ASP A 96 -8.09 -16.19 -25.62
CA ASP A 96 -9.04 -16.44 -26.73
C ASP A 96 -8.52 -15.95 -28.11
N GLU A 97 -9.14 -16.39 -29.21
CA GLU A 97 -8.74 -16.01 -30.58
C GLU A 97 -8.83 -14.48 -30.86
N GLY A 98 -7.92 -13.95 -31.70
CA GLY A 98 -7.88 -12.54 -32.13
C GLY A 98 -6.45 -12.04 -32.41
N ASP A 99 -6.33 -10.79 -32.86
CA ASP A 99 -5.02 -10.16 -33.12
C ASP A 99 -4.21 -10.01 -31.82
N MET A 100 -2.95 -10.43 -31.87
CA MET A 100 -1.99 -10.40 -30.78
C MET A 100 -0.76 -9.59 -31.22
N ASP A 101 -0.15 -8.87 -30.29
CA ASP A 101 1.14 -8.18 -30.48
C ASP A 101 1.13 -7.12 -31.60
N ILE A 102 0.02 -6.39 -31.71
CA ILE A 102 -0.09 -5.17 -32.53
C ILE A 102 -0.37 -3.95 -31.62
N PRO A 103 -0.04 -2.72 -32.08
CA PRO A 103 -0.40 -1.51 -31.34
C PRO A 103 -1.90 -1.47 -31.04
N ASP A 104 -2.26 -1.04 -29.82
CA ASP A 104 -3.65 -0.96 -29.33
C ASP A 104 -4.42 -2.29 -29.31
N ALA A 105 -3.72 -3.43 -29.45
CA ALA A 105 -4.35 -4.74 -29.33
C ALA A 105 -5.00 -4.93 -27.96
N LYS A 106 -6.19 -5.55 -27.96
CA LYS A 106 -6.83 -6.03 -26.74
C LYS A 106 -6.03 -7.15 -26.07
N LYS A 107 -5.11 -7.79 -26.79
CA LYS A 107 -4.33 -8.95 -26.34
C LYS A 107 -2.86 -8.73 -26.66
N MET A 108 -1.99 -8.95 -25.68
CA MET A 108 -0.55 -8.86 -25.87
C MET A 108 0.13 -10.04 -25.18
N SER A 109 1.18 -10.57 -25.79
CA SER A 109 2.16 -11.38 -25.07
C SER A 109 2.90 -10.51 -24.06
N ILE A 110 3.39 -11.12 -22.97
CA ILE A 110 4.13 -10.38 -21.96
C ILE A 110 5.38 -9.68 -22.51
N GLU A 111 6.09 -10.29 -23.48
CA GLU A 111 7.26 -9.68 -24.11
C GLU A 111 6.90 -8.40 -24.86
N TYR A 112 5.79 -8.45 -25.60
CA TYR A 112 5.31 -7.33 -26.39
C TYR A 112 4.80 -6.23 -25.47
N PHE A 113 3.96 -6.58 -24.49
CA PHE A 113 3.43 -5.65 -23.49
C PHE A 113 4.56 -4.91 -22.76
N LEU A 114 5.56 -5.61 -22.22
CA LEU A 114 6.68 -4.97 -21.54
C LEU A 114 7.52 -4.12 -22.49
N GLY A 115 7.68 -4.54 -23.74
CA GLY A 115 8.41 -3.78 -24.76
C GLY A 115 7.73 -2.46 -25.08
N GLU A 116 6.42 -2.49 -25.31
CA GLU A 116 5.62 -1.28 -25.55
C GLU A 116 5.54 -0.40 -24.30
N LEU A 117 5.40 -1.00 -23.11
CA LEU A 117 5.35 -0.26 -21.85
C LEU A 117 6.64 0.53 -21.61
N ILE A 118 7.83 -0.07 -21.79
CA ILE A 118 9.10 0.67 -21.67
C ILE A 118 9.17 1.83 -22.67
N ARG A 119 8.61 1.67 -23.88
CA ARG A 119 8.65 2.68 -24.93
C ARG A 119 7.76 3.89 -24.60
N THR A 120 6.56 3.64 -24.08
CA THR A 120 5.51 4.66 -23.92
C THR A 120 5.31 5.16 -22.50
N THR A 121 5.86 4.50 -21.49
CA THR A 121 5.64 4.90 -20.10
C THR A 121 6.10 6.33 -19.80
N ASP A 122 5.40 6.95 -18.87
CA ASP A 122 5.72 8.25 -18.27
C ASP A 122 6.38 8.13 -16.88
N LYS A 123 6.79 6.90 -16.52
CA LYS A 123 7.44 6.56 -15.26
C LYS A 123 8.69 5.73 -15.50
N TYR A 124 9.70 5.91 -14.65
CA TYR A 124 10.87 5.05 -14.69
C TYR A 124 10.56 3.67 -14.10
N LEU A 125 10.89 2.62 -14.83
CA LEU A 125 10.56 1.23 -14.45
C LEU A 125 11.78 0.46 -13.96
N ASP A 126 11.57 -0.40 -12.96
CA ASP A 126 12.52 -1.43 -12.56
C ASP A 126 11.91 -2.81 -12.83
N ILE A 127 12.40 -3.50 -13.85
CA ILE A 127 11.84 -4.77 -14.33
C ILE A 127 12.79 -5.90 -13.94
N PHE A 128 12.30 -6.86 -13.16
CA PHE A 128 13.04 -8.03 -12.70
C PHE A 128 12.55 -9.26 -13.43
N ILE A 129 13.43 -9.95 -14.16
CA ILE A 129 13.11 -11.13 -14.97
C ILE A 129 13.94 -12.33 -14.45
N GLU A 130 13.31 -13.50 -14.36
CA GLU A 130 13.97 -14.77 -14.00
C GLU A 130 14.84 -15.29 -15.15
N ILE A 131 15.87 -14.53 -15.49
CA ILE A 131 16.92 -14.95 -16.42
C ILE A 131 18.23 -15.15 -15.64
N PRO A 132 19.10 -16.06 -16.09
CA PRO A 132 20.38 -16.29 -15.45
C PRO A 132 21.27 -15.05 -15.44
N MET A 133 22.09 -14.95 -14.40
CA MET A 133 23.02 -13.86 -14.21
C MET A 133 24.11 -13.84 -15.29
N LEU A 134 24.36 -12.62 -15.78
CA LEU A 134 25.53 -12.31 -16.58
C LEU A 134 26.83 -12.49 -15.78
N SER A 135 27.68 -13.40 -16.25
CA SER A 135 28.92 -13.78 -15.57
C SER A 135 30.17 -13.11 -16.11
N ASN A 136 30.19 -12.80 -17.41
CA ASN A 136 31.40 -12.44 -18.13
C ASN A 136 31.82 -11.03 -17.71
N LYS A 137 32.74 -10.93 -16.75
CA LYS A 137 33.22 -9.66 -16.23
C LYS A 137 34.01 -8.86 -17.27
N GLU A 138 34.59 -9.56 -18.26
CA GLU A 138 35.44 -8.97 -19.29
C GLU A 138 34.58 -8.33 -20.39
N THR A 139 33.72 -9.13 -21.04
CA THR A 139 32.85 -8.65 -22.13
C THR A 139 31.64 -7.89 -21.61
N LYS A 140 31.18 -8.25 -20.41
CA LYS A 140 29.92 -7.77 -19.81
C LYS A 140 28.70 -7.98 -20.72
N LYS A 141 28.75 -9.04 -21.53
CA LYS A 141 27.71 -9.51 -22.47
C LYS A 141 27.48 -11.00 -22.32
N TYR A 142 26.26 -11.43 -22.64
CA TYR A 142 25.99 -12.86 -22.76
C TYR A 142 26.62 -13.38 -24.05
N HIS A 143 26.97 -14.66 -24.11
CA HIS A 143 27.39 -15.29 -25.35
C HIS A 143 26.26 -15.18 -26.39
N ASN A 144 26.61 -15.11 -27.67
CA ASN A 144 25.62 -14.94 -28.74
C ASN A 144 24.67 -16.14 -28.85
N ASN A 145 25.14 -17.33 -28.47
CA ASN A 145 24.35 -18.57 -28.51
C ASN A 145 23.71 -18.92 -27.15
N PHE A 146 23.80 -18.02 -26.16
CA PHE A 146 23.23 -18.29 -24.85
C PHE A 146 21.71 -18.24 -24.90
N LEU A 147 21.06 -19.32 -24.45
CA LEU A 147 19.62 -19.39 -24.23
C LEU A 147 19.38 -19.80 -22.77
N PRO A 148 18.57 -19.05 -22.00
CA PRO A 148 18.38 -19.32 -20.57
C PRO A 148 17.61 -20.63 -20.32
N LEU A 149 16.69 -20.96 -21.24
CA LEU A 149 15.83 -22.14 -21.24
C LEU A 149 15.62 -22.61 -22.69
N GLU A 150 14.72 -23.57 -22.91
CA GLU A 150 14.31 -23.99 -24.25
C GLU A 150 13.94 -22.79 -25.13
N LYS A 151 14.28 -22.86 -26.42
CA LYS A 151 14.18 -21.73 -27.37
C LYS A 151 12.77 -21.12 -27.41
N ASP A 152 11.74 -21.95 -27.35
CA ASP A 152 10.35 -21.52 -27.47
C ASP A 152 9.72 -21.13 -26.12
N SER A 153 10.44 -21.33 -25.01
CA SER A 153 9.99 -20.93 -23.68
C SER A 153 9.83 -19.41 -23.58
N ARG A 154 8.92 -19.00 -22.70
CA ARG A 154 8.57 -17.58 -22.54
C ARG A 154 9.74 -16.76 -21.98
N LEU A 155 10.46 -17.29 -20.99
CA LEU A 155 11.68 -16.63 -20.48
C LEU A 155 12.76 -16.47 -21.55
N SER A 156 12.92 -17.42 -22.48
CA SER A 156 13.86 -17.25 -23.60
C SER A 156 13.42 -16.12 -24.52
N LYS A 157 12.11 -15.97 -24.80
CA LYS A 157 11.59 -14.84 -25.59
C LYS A 157 11.77 -13.49 -24.88
N LEU A 158 11.51 -13.43 -23.57
CA LEU A 158 11.82 -12.24 -22.75
C LEU A 158 13.30 -11.92 -22.75
N PHE A 159 14.15 -12.93 -22.60
CA PHE A 159 15.60 -12.76 -22.65
C PHE A 159 16.02 -12.15 -23.99
N GLU A 160 15.64 -12.73 -25.12
CA GLU A 160 15.97 -12.19 -26.44
C GLU A 160 15.45 -10.75 -26.62
N LYS A 161 14.21 -10.48 -26.16
CA LYS A 161 13.61 -9.15 -26.25
C LYS A 161 14.38 -8.11 -25.43
N PHE A 162 14.90 -8.47 -24.26
CA PHE A 162 15.48 -7.55 -23.28
C PHE A 162 16.98 -7.74 -23.03
N LYS A 163 17.67 -8.59 -23.79
CA LYS A 163 19.11 -8.88 -23.65
C LYS A 163 19.93 -7.59 -23.61
N GLU A 164 19.69 -6.69 -24.56
CA GLU A 164 20.36 -5.39 -24.62
C GLU A 164 20.10 -4.48 -23.41
N CYS A 165 18.97 -4.65 -22.71
CA CYS A 165 18.63 -3.85 -21.52
C CYS A 165 19.22 -4.42 -20.23
N VAL A 166 19.76 -5.64 -20.28
CA VAL A 166 20.39 -6.31 -19.13
C VAL A 166 21.91 -6.20 -19.21
N GLU A 167 22.47 -6.28 -20.41
CA GLU A 167 23.92 -6.21 -20.68
C GLU A 167 24.50 -4.83 -20.34
N TYR A 168 25.67 -4.79 -19.69
CA TYR A 168 26.19 -3.55 -19.11
C TYR A 168 26.54 -2.48 -20.15
N ASN A 169 26.93 -2.88 -21.35
CA ASN A 169 27.42 -1.98 -22.38
C ASN A 169 26.32 -1.48 -23.33
N THR A 170 25.14 -2.09 -23.31
CA THR A 170 24.00 -1.78 -24.17
C THR A 170 22.80 -1.23 -23.40
N ARG A 171 22.69 -1.51 -22.09
CA ARG A 171 21.53 -1.12 -21.28
C ARG A 171 21.27 0.37 -21.12
N ASP A 172 22.26 1.21 -21.43
CA ASP A 172 22.11 2.67 -21.42
C ASP A 172 21.61 3.21 -22.79
N GLY A 173 21.34 2.32 -23.75
CA GLY A 173 20.79 2.65 -25.05
C GLY A 173 19.35 3.18 -24.99
N ASP A 174 18.93 3.91 -26.03
CA ASP A 174 17.67 4.64 -26.05
C ASP A 174 16.44 3.74 -25.80
N ARG A 175 16.47 2.50 -26.28
CA ARG A 175 15.39 1.52 -26.08
C ARG A 175 15.20 1.12 -24.61
N CYS A 176 16.26 1.19 -23.81
CA CYS A 176 16.24 0.76 -22.41
C CYS A 176 16.21 1.94 -21.44
N LYS A 177 16.41 3.18 -21.93
CA LYS A 177 16.65 4.36 -21.10
C LYS A 177 15.57 4.68 -20.07
N LEU A 178 14.32 4.28 -20.34
CA LEU A 178 13.17 4.51 -19.44
C LEU A 178 12.99 3.41 -18.38
N ALA A 179 13.85 2.39 -18.38
CA ALA A 179 13.78 1.29 -17.44
C ALA A 179 15.18 0.79 -17.02
N ARG A 180 15.25 0.09 -15.89
CA ARG A 180 16.32 -0.87 -15.64
C ARG A 180 15.75 -2.26 -15.71
N VAL A 181 16.33 -3.10 -16.56
CA VAL A 181 16.03 -4.53 -16.59
C VAL A 181 17.09 -5.28 -15.80
N HIS A 182 16.64 -6.15 -14.88
CA HIS A 182 17.47 -6.89 -13.96
C HIS A 182 17.22 -8.38 -14.15
N TYR A 183 18.29 -9.15 -14.31
CA TYR A 183 18.24 -10.57 -13.98
C TYR A 183 18.09 -10.74 -12.46
N PHE A 184 17.44 -11.81 -12.03
CA PHE A 184 17.49 -12.23 -10.64
C PHE A 184 17.85 -13.70 -10.42
N ASP A 185 17.88 -14.56 -11.44
CA ASP A 185 18.37 -15.93 -11.27
C ASP A 185 19.90 -15.93 -11.14
N ILE A 186 20.37 -16.15 -9.92
CA ILE A 186 21.79 -16.20 -9.56
C ILE A 186 22.28 -17.64 -9.29
N ARG A 187 21.48 -18.67 -9.60
CA ARG A 187 21.93 -20.07 -9.46
C ARG A 187 23.09 -20.35 -10.40
N LYS A 188 22.94 -19.88 -11.63
CA LYS A 188 23.86 -20.12 -12.73
C LYS A 188 24.58 -18.83 -13.09
N LYS A 189 25.86 -18.93 -13.36
CA LYS A 189 26.63 -17.90 -14.07
C LYS A 189 27.04 -18.54 -15.41
N GLU A 190 26.94 -17.80 -16.50
CA GLU A 190 27.51 -18.26 -17.78
C GLU A 190 29.05 -18.39 -17.64
N ASP A 191 29.75 -19.13 -18.47
CA ASP A 191 31.22 -19.12 -18.53
C ASP A 191 31.70 -18.44 -19.83
N MET A 192 32.99 -18.53 -20.14
CA MET A 192 33.52 -17.90 -21.36
C MET A 192 33.08 -18.61 -22.64
N GLU A 193 32.64 -19.87 -22.54
CA GLU A 193 32.22 -20.71 -23.67
C GLU A 193 30.68 -20.74 -23.80
N GLY A 194 29.96 -20.07 -22.90
CA GLY A 194 28.50 -20.00 -22.88
C GLY A 194 27.83 -21.12 -22.07
N PHE A 195 28.61 -21.95 -21.35
CA PHE A 195 28.06 -22.95 -20.44
C PHE A 195 27.67 -22.34 -19.10
N SER A 196 26.78 -23.00 -18.38
CA SER A 196 26.35 -22.56 -17.04
C SER A 196 27.22 -23.22 -15.96
N GLU A 197 27.77 -22.42 -15.04
CA GLU A 197 28.46 -22.88 -13.84
C GLU A 197 27.64 -22.50 -12.59
N GLY A 198 27.65 -23.37 -11.57
CA GLY A 198 26.95 -23.13 -10.31
C GLY A 198 27.62 -22.03 -9.50
N THR A 199 26.84 -21.18 -8.83
CA THR A 199 27.40 -20.14 -7.94
C THR A 199 27.75 -20.64 -6.53
N ASP A 200 27.29 -21.84 -6.17
CA ASP A 200 27.67 -22.59 -4.97
C ASP A 200 27.46 -24.10 -5.18
N ILE A 201 27.73 -24.91 -4.16
CA ILE A 201 27.67 -26.38 -4.26
C ILE A 201 26.27 -26.92 -4.59
N ILE A 202 25.19 -26.23 -4.19
CA ILE A 202 23.82 -26.67 -4.49
C ILE A 202 23.47 -26.31 -5.93
N SER A 203 23.76 -25.08 -6.35
CA SER A 203 23.63 -24.69 -7.76
C SER A 203 24.45 -25.60 -8.68
N TYR A 204 25.68 -25.93 -8.28
CA TYR A 204 26.57 -26.81 -9.02
C TYR A 204 25.95 -28.20 -9.18
N PHE A 205 25.49 -28.80 -8.09
CA PHE A 205 24.75 -30.07 -8.13
C PHE A 205 23.55 -30.03 -9.08
N LEU A 206 22.73 -28.97 -9.01
CA LEU A 206 21.55 -28.82 -9.88
C LEU A 206 21.93 -28.79 -11.37
N ILE A 207 22.97 -28.03 -11.72
CA ILE A 207 23.41 -27.89 -13.12
C ILE A 207 24.00 -29.19 -13.64
N GLU A 208 24.94 -29.81 -12.90
CA GLU A 208 25.62 -31.03 -13.34
C GLU A 208 24.65 -32.19 -13.52
N ILE A 209 23.74 -32.40 -12.56
CA ILE A 209 22.76 -33.48 -12.64
C ILE A 209 21.76 -33.21 -13.78
N GLN A 210 21.28 -31.96 -13.94
CA GLN A 210 20.40 -31.61 -15.06
C GLN A 210 21.09 -31.83 -16.42
N TYR A 211 22.38 -31.51 -16.52
CA TYR A 211 23.17 -31.73 -17.72
C TYR A 211 23.21 -33.22 -18.11
N LEU A 212 23.41 -34.12 -17.14
CA LEU A 212 23.39 -35.57 -17.39
C LEU A 212 22.02 -36.04 -17.91
N PHE A 213 20.92 -35.57 -17.33
CA PHE A 213 19.56 -35.89 -17.82
C PHE A 213 19.32 -35.36 -19.23
N ASN A 214 19.72 -34.13 -19.53
CA ASN A 214 19.53 -33.52 -20.84
C ASN A 214 20.35 -34.25 -21.91
N ASN A 215 21.59 -34.63 -21.59
CA ASN A 215 22.43 -35.42 -22.49
C ASN A 215 21.83 -36.81 -22.74
N ALA A 216 21.31 -37.48 -21.72
CA ALA A 216 20.65 -38.76 -21.92
C ALA A 216 19.42 -38.67 -22.84
N LEU A 217 18.63 -37.60 -22.70
CA LEU A 217 17.53 -37.30 -23.62
C LEU A 217 18.01 -37.03 -25.05
N HIS A 218 19.07 -36.24 -25.21
CA HIS A 218 19.61 -35.86 -26.53
C HIS A 218 20.22 -37.05 -27.29
N PHE A 219 20.87 -37.97 -26.57
CA PHE A 219 21.52 -39.15 -27.15
C PHE A 219 20.70 -40.43 -27.02
N GLU A 220 19.41 -40.33 -26.66
CA GLU A 220 18.49 -41.46 -26.49
C GLU A 220 19.04 -42.58 -25.58
N LYS A 221 19.79 -42.21 -24.54
CA LYS A 221 20.43 -43.17 -23.62
C LYS A 221 19.37 -43.98 -22.86
N SER A 222 19.67 -45.26 -22.67
CA SER A 222 18.92 -46.12 -21.76
C SER A 222 19.06 -45.68 -20.30
N TYR A 223 18.12 -46.08 -19.42
CA TYR A 223 18.22 -45.81 -17.98
C TYR A 223 19.50 -46.37 -17.36
N LYS A 224 20.01 -47.49 -17.87
CA LYS A 224 21.26 -48.11 -17.43
C LYS A 224 22.49 -47.25 -17.75
N GLU A 225 22.55 -46.71 -18.96
CA GLU A 225 23.65 -45.80 -19.34
C GLU A 225 23.62 -44.51 -18.52
N LEU A 226 22.43 -43.95 -18.30
CA LEU A 226 22.26 -42.76 -17.45
C LEU A 226 22.61 -43.06 -15.99
N GLU A 227 22.24 -44.21 -15.45
CA GLU A 227 22.64 -44.63 -14.09
C GLU A 227 24.16 -44.69 -13.96
N ILE A 228 24.85 -45.30 -14.93
CA ILE A 228 26.32 -45.40 -14.94
C ILE A 228 26.94 -44.00 -14.93
N ASP A 229 26.50 -43.11 -15.83
CA ASP A 229 27.01 -41.74 -15.91
C ASP A 229 26.82 -40.97 -14.59
N ILE A 230 25.63 -41.06 -13.99
CA ILE A 230 25.32 -40.42 -12.71
C ILE A 230 26.16 -41.04 -11.58
N THR A 231 26.29 -42.35 -11.53
CA THR A 231 27.05 -43.05 -10.47
C THR A 231 28.53 -42.66 -10.53
N VAL A 232 29.15 -42.73 -11.72
CA VAL A 232 30.53 -42.30 -11.94
C VAL A 232 30.71 -40.84 -11.52
N ARG A 233 29.75 -39.97 -11.87
CA ARG A 233 29.81 -38.56 -11.49
C ARG A 233 29.68 -38.36 -9.97
N ILE A 234 28.74 -39.04 -9.30
CA ILE A 234 28.57 -38.99 -7.84
C ILE A 234 29.84 -39.44 -7.12
N GLU A 235 30.47 -40.52 -7.57
CA GLU A 235 31.66 -41.09 -6.93
C GLU A 235 32.92 -40.25 -7.13
N SER A 236 33.06 -39.63 -8.30
CA SER A 236 34.23 -38.80 -8.64
C SER A 236 34.14 -37.36 -8.12
N ASP A 237 32.93 -36.83 -7.90
CA ASP A 237 32.71 -35.42 -7.59
C ASP A 237 32.37 -35.16 -6.11
N LYS A 238 33.31 -34.55 -5.39
CA LYS A 238 33.17 -34.23 -3.96
C LYS A 238 32.04 -33.23 -3.68
N GLN A 239 31.69 -32.35 -4.60
CA GLN A 239 30.63 -31.35 -4.39
C GLN A 239 29.26 -32.01 -4.47
N ILE A 240 29.04 -32.86 -5.47
CA ILE A 240 27.81 -33.64 -5.62
C ILE A 240 27.62 -34.56 -4.40
N MET A 241 28.68 -35.27 -4.00
CA MET A 241 28.66 -36.10 -2.79
C MET A 241 28.35 -35.28 -1.53
N SER A 242 28.89 -34.07 -1.41
CA SER A 242 28.61 -33.16 -0.28
C SER A 242 27.13 -32.76 -0.22
N VAL A 243 26.50 -32.48 -1.36
CA VAL A 243 25.06 -32.17 -1.42
C VAL A 243 24.24 -33.38 -0.98
N LEU A 244 24.47 -34.56 -1.57
CA LEU A 244 23.76 -35.78 -1.19
C LEU A 244 23.92 -36.13 0.31
N ASN A 245 25.09 -35.87 0.89
CA ASN A 245 25.34 -36.02 2.32
C ASN A 245 24.62 -34.96 3.17
N GLY A 246 24.48 -33.74 2.65
CA GLY A 246 23.65 -32.68 3.26
C GLY A 246 22.18 -33.06 3.31
N LEU A 247 21.65 -33.67 2.23
CA LEU A 247 20.27 -34.14 2.13
C LEU A 247 19.94 -35.21 3.17
N ARG A 248 20.87 -36.15 3.45
CA ARG A 248 20.68 -37.22 4.45
C ARG A 248 20.94 -36.80 5.90
N GLN A 249 21.31 -35.55 6.15
CA GLN A 249 21.78 -35.13 7.47
C GLN A 249 20.68 -35.32 8.52
N LEU A 250 20.91 -36.19 9.52
CA LEU A 250 19.93 -36.50 10.59
C LEU A 250 19.90 -35.44 11.71
N ASN A 251 21.00 -34.72 11.93
CA ASN A 251 21.01 -33.64 12.91
C ASN A 251 20.32 -32.39 12.34
N THR A 252 19.19 -32.00 12.95
CA THR A 252 18.37 -30.86 12.50
C THR A 252 19.16 -29.54 12.43
N THR A 253 20.06 -29.27 13.38
CA THR A 253 20.89 -28.05 13.35
C THR A 253 21.84 -28.04 12.16
N LYS A 254 22.52 -29.17 11.88
CA LYS A 254 23.40 -29.31 10.71
C LYS A 254 22.62 -29.25 9.40
N PHE A 255 21.44 -29.87 9.34
CA PHE A 255 20.54 -29.83 8.18
C PHE A 255 20.07 -28.40 7.87
N ASN A 256 19.58 -27.67 8.87
CA ASN A 256 19.17 -26.27 8.72
C ASN A 256 20.35 -25.38 8.31
N LYS A 257 21.54 -25.62 8.88
CA LYS A 257 22.75 -24.89 8.50
C LYS A 257 23.15 -25.14 7.05
N PHE A 258 23.09 -26.39 6.58
CA PHE A 258 23.36 -26.74 5.18
C PHE A 258 22.45 -25.97 4.21
N TRP A 259 21.15 -25.90 4.51
CA TRP A 259 20.20 -25.21 3.65
C TRP A 259 20.27 -23.69 3.69
N THR A 260 20.67 -23.12 4.82
CA THR A 260 20.74 -21.66 5.00
C THR A 260 22.14 -21.07 4.77
N SER A 261 23.18 -21.90 4.63
CA SER A 261 24.54 -21.39 4.34
C SER A 261 24.63 -20.67 2.98
N PRO A 262 23.99 -21.13 1.88
CA PRO A 262 24.01 -20.41 0.61
C PRO A 262 23.53 -18.96 0.73
N LEU A 263 22.52 -18.69 1.56
CA LEU A 263 22.02 -17.33 1.77
C LEU A 263 23.11 -16.38 2.32
N ARG A 264 24.00 -16.91 3.16
CA ARG A 264 25.05 -16.14 3.86
C ARG A 264 26.36 -16.09 3.07
N ASP A 265 26.66 -17.18 2.38
CA ASP A 265 27.96 -17.39 1.74
C ASP A 265 27.95 -16.99 0.25
N ASN A 266 26.77 -16.94 -0.39
CA ASN A 266 26.65 -16.50 -1.77
C ASN A 266 27.07 -15.03 -1.92
N ILE A 267 28.14 -14.80 -2.67
CA ILE A 267 28.78 -13.49 -2.84
C ILE A 267 27.84 -12.44 -3.45
N TYR A 268 26.90 -12.85 -4.28
CA TYR A 268 25.97 -11.96 -4.97
C TYR A 268 24.87 -11.48 -4.03
N ILE A 269 24.33 -12.40 -3.21
CA ILE A 269 23.36 -12.07 -2.16
C ILE A 269 24.01 -11.13 -1.14
N LYS A 270 25.18 -11.51 -0.62
CA LYS A 270 25.91 -10.69 0.38
C LYS A 270 26.19 -9.28 -0.14
N LYS A 271 26.58 -9.16 -1.41
CA LYS A 271 26.82 -7.86 -2.07
C LYS A 271 25.57 -6.98 -2.09
N GLU A 272 24.40 -7.52 -2.38
CA GLU A 272 23.16 -6.74 -2.46
C GLU A 272 22.55 -6.47 -1.08
N LEU A 273 22.57 -7.46 -0.16
CA LEU A 273 22.14 -7.28 1.23
C LEU A 273 22.94 -6.21 1.98
N ASN A 274 24.24 -6.08 1.70
CA ASN A 274 25.09 -5.06 2.32
C ASN A 274 24.79 -3.62 1.85
N LYS A 275 23.88 -3.43 0.90
CA LYS A 275 23.43 -2.11 0.43
C LYS A 275 22.08 -1.68 1.04
N LEU A 276 21.50 -2.53 1.88
CA LEU A 276 20.27 -2.24 2.62
C LEU A 276 20.59 -1.61 3.97
N ASP A 277 19.61 -0.96 4.56
CA ASP A 277 19.62 -0.68 5.98
C ASP A 277 19.59 -2.00 6.80
N PRO A 278 20.14 -2.00 8.03
CA PRO A 278 20.22 -3.22 8.84
C PRO A 278 18.87 -3.89 9.13
N GLU A 279 17.80 -3.12 9.29
CA GLU A 279 16.46 -3.63 9.60
C GLU A 279 15.91 -4.42 8.40
N MET A 280 15.87 -3.81 7.21
CA MET A 280 15.41 -4.48 5.99
C MET A 280 16.25 -5.71 5.65
N LYS A 281 17.58 -5.63 5.83
CA LYS A 281 18.47 -6.78 5.66
C LYS A 281 18.06 -7.95 6.55
N GLN A 282 17.80 -7.67 7.83
CA GLN A 282 17.42 -8.71 8.79
C GLN A 282 16.04 -9.30 8.46
N LEU A 283 15.06 -8.47 8.11
CA LEU A 283 13.72 -8.91 7.71
C LEU A 283 13.76 -9.88 6.52
N ILE A 284 14.56 -9.58 5.48
CA ILE A 284 14.72 -10.44 4.31
C ILE A 284 15.38 -11.77 4.71
N VAL A 285 16.50 -11.71 5.43
CA VAL A 285 17.26 -12.92 5.83
C VAL A 285 16.39 -13.85 6.68
N ASP A 286 15.73 -13.33 7.71
CA ASP A 286 14.90 -14.13 8.61
C ASP A 286 13.71 -14.77 7.90
N TYR A 287 13.07 -14.03 7.01
CA TYR A 287 11.95 -14.54 6.23
C TYR A 287 12.39 -15.66 5.27
N VAL A 288 13.46 -15.44 4.50
CA VAL A 288 13.93 -16.41 3.52
C VAL A 288 14.50 -17.65 4.21
N ASP A 289 15.27 -17.51 5.30
CA ASP A 289 15.78 -18.64 6.08
C ASP A 289 14.62 -19.52 6.58
N LYS A 290 13.56 -18.90 7.12
CA LYS A 290 12.36 -19.63 7.57
C LYS A 290 11.67 -20.36 6.42
N GLU A 291 11.51 -19.72 5.25
CA GLU A 291 10.88 -20.35 4.09
C GLU A 291 11.69 -21.53 3.54
N ILE A 292 13.02 -21.40 3.44
CA ILE A 292 13.91 -22.48 3.03
C ILE A 292 13.81 -23.66 4.00
N ILE A 293 13.95 -23.42 5.30
CA ILE A 293 13.90 -24.48 6.32
C ILE A 293 12.53 -25.17 6.31
N ARG A 294 11.44 -24.40 6.22
CA ARG A 294 10.08 -24.93 6.17
C ARG A 294 9.89 -25.88 4.99
N ARG A 295 10.34 -25.48 3.80
CA ARG A 295 10.24 -26.32 2.58
C ARG A 295 11.15 -27.54 2.68
N ALA A 296 12.42 -27.36 3.07
CA ALA A 296 13.39 -28.44 3.22
C ALA A 296 12.93 -29.50 4.23
N THR A 297 12.37 -29.08 5.36
CA THR A 297 11.89 -29.99 6.41
C THR A 297 10.72 -30.85 5.92
N ARG A 298 9.82 -30.28 5.10
CA ARG A 298 8.65 -30.99 4.57
C ARG A 298 9.00 -32.18 3.68
N ILE A 299 10.14 -32.12 2.99
CA ILE A 299 10.55 -33.14 2.00
C ILE A 299 11.77 -33.97 2.46
N ARG A 300 12.18 -33.79 3.72
CA ARG A 300 13.40 -34.39 4.26
C ARG A 300 13.33 -35.91 4.28
N SER A 301 12.17 -36.47 4.61
CA SER A 301 11.93 -37.92 4.61
C SER A 301 12.09 -38.54 3.21
N GLU A 302 11.59 -37.86 2.18
CA GLU A 302 11.72 -38.31 0.80
C GLU A 302 13.18 -38.26 0.35
N TRP A 303 13.93 -37.21 0.72
CA TRP A 303 15.36 -37.15 0.46
C TRP A 303 16.16 -38.24 1.16
N GLU A 304 15.84 -38.57 2.41
CA GLU A 304 16.49 -39.67 3.11
C GLU A 304 16.25 -41.00 2.39
N LYS A 305 15.01 -41.27 1.98
CA LYS A 305 14.66 -42.45 1.19
C LYS A 305 15.38 -42.48 -0.16
N ASP A 306 15.33 -41.40 -0.92
CA ASP A 306 15.89 -41.31 -2.26
C ASP A 306 17.42 -41.37 -2.24
N THR A 307 18.07 -40.73 -1.27
CA THR A 307 19.52 -40.85 -1.10
C THR A 307 19.94 -42.25 -0.67
N THR A 308 19.18 -42.91 0.22
CA THR A 308 19.47 -44.30 0.61
C THR A 308 19.43 -45.24 -0.60
N LEU A 309 18.46 -45.07 -1.49
CA LEU A 309 18.39 -45.81 -2.76
C LEU A 309 19.57 -45.50 -3.69
N ILE A 310 19.99 -44.24 -3.79
CA ILE A 310 21.14 -43.85 -4.62
C ILE A 310 22.43 -44.55 -4.17
N PHE A 311 22.62 -44.73 -2.86
CA PHE A 311 23.80 -45.35 -2.26
C PHE A 311 23.70 -46.88 -2.09
N SER A 312 22.58 -47.53 -2.46
CA SER A 312 22.49 -48.98 -2.36
C SER A 312 23.32 -49.68 -3.44
N THR A 313 23.88 -50.85 -3.10
CA THR A 313 24.71 -51.66 -4.02
C THR A 313 23.89 -52.46 -5.04
N SER A 314 22.61 -52.71 -4.73
CA SER A 314 21.64 -53.31 -5.65
C SER A 314 20.47 -52.34 -5.78
N LYS A 315 20.21 -51.89 -7.01
CA LYS A 315 19.13 -50.96 -7.34
C LYS A 315 18.61 -51.24 -8.75
N ASP A 316 17.32 -51.04 -8.92
CA ASP A 316 16.67 -50.99 -10.21
C ASP A 316 17.04 -49.66 -10.90
N GLU A 317 17.47 -49.70 -12.16
CA GLU A 317 18.05 -48.55 -12.85
C GLU A 317 17.01 -47.43 -13.04
N PHE A 318 15.74 -47.81 -13.25
CA PHE A 318 14.64 -46.87 -13.38
C PHE A 318 14.34 -46.17 -12.05
N GLU A 319 14.20 -46.90 -10.95
CA GLU A 319 13.95 -46.31 -9.63
C GLU A 319 15.13 -45.46 -9.13
N PHE A 320 16.38 -45.82 -9.47
CA PHE A 320 17.54 -44.97 -9.23
C PHE A 320 17.42 -43.62 -9.97
N CYS A 321 17.22 -43.64 -11.29
CA CYS A 321 17.10 -42.42 -12.09
C CYS A 321 15.91 -41.57 -11.63
N ARG A 322 14.81 -42.22 -11.24
CA ARG A 322 13.61 -41.58 -10.70
C ARG A 322 13.89 -40.89 -9.36
N ALA A 323 14.64 -41.51 -8.45
CA ALA A 323 15.05 -40.91 -7.19
C ALA A 323 15.96 -39.69 -7.40
N VAL A 324 16.95 -39.78 -8.30
CA VAL A 324 17.81 -38.63 -8.63
C VAL A 324 16.97 -37.48 -9.22
N LYS A 325 16.02 -37.77 -10.11
CA LYS A 325 15.12 -36.75 -10.67
C LYS A 325 14.20 -36.11 -9.62
N ARG A 326 13.66 -36.89 -8.68
CA ARG A 326 12.89 -36.37 -7.53
C ARG A 326 13.73 -35.45 -6.66
N ILE A 327 14.96 -35.85 -6.33
CA ILE A 327 15.92 -34.99 -5.61
C ILE A 327 16.18 -33.71 -6.39
N LEU A 328 16.50 -33.80 -7.69
CA LEU A 328 16.77 -32.63 -8.53
C LEU A 328 15.63 -31.60 -8.48
N HIS A 329 14.40 -32.03 -8.74
CA HIS A 329 13.22 -31.15 -8.75
C HIS A 329 12.95 -30.53 -7.36
N SER A 330 13.07 -31.32 -6.30
CA SER A 330 12.74 -30.89 -4.94
C SER A 330 13.84 -30.01 -4.32
N VAL A 331 15.12 -30.28 -4.60
CA VAL A 331 16.24 -29.39 -4.27
C VAL A 331 16.08 -28.05 -4.99
N HIS A 332 15.75 -28.06 -6.29
CA HIS A 332 15.49 -26.84 -7.05
C HIS A 332 14.37 -26.00 -6.41
N HIS A 333 13.27 -26.63 -5.98
CA HIS A 333 12.15 -25.96 -5.32
C HIS A 333 12.48 -25.36 -3.95
N VAL A 334 13.34 -25.99 -3.16
CA VAL A 334 13.80 -25.43 -1.88
C VAL A 334 14.80 -24.31 -2.10
N TYR A 335 15.77 -24.56 -2.98
CA TYR A 335 16.88 -23.65 -3.23
C TYR A 335 16.45 -22.36 -3.94
N SER A 336 15.32 -22.35 -4.63
CA SER A 336 14.75 -21.14 -5.24
C SER A 336 14.58 -19.97 -4.26
N GLY A 337 14.33 -20.26 -2.96
CA GLY A 337 14.25 -19.22 -1.93
C GLY A 337 15.55 -18.42 -1.74
N VAL A 338 16.72 -19.02 -2.00
CA VAL A 338 18.02 -18.33 -1.93
C VAL A 338 18.09 -17.20 -2.97
N ILE A 339 17.54 -17.44 -4.15
CA ILE A 339 17.46 -16.47 -5.25
C ILE A 339 16.49 -15.33 -4.90
N ASP A 340 15.39 -15.66 -4.22
CA ASP A 340 14.42 -14.66 -3.78
C ASP A 340 15.02 -13.65 -2.81
N ALA A 341 16.00 -14.04 -2.00
CA ALA A 341 16.73 -13.07 -1.18
C ALA A 341 17.48 -12.03 -2.02
N TYR A 342 18.09 -12.45 -3.14
CA TYR A 342 18.74 -11.53 -4.07
C TYR A 342 17.72 -10.58 -4.72
N LEU A 343 16.58 -11.12 -5.19
CA LEU A 343 15.50 -10.33 -5.77
C LEU A 343 14.98 -9.28 -4.77
N LEU A 344 14.59 -9.71 -3.56
CA LEU A 344 14.13 -8.84 -2.49
C LEU A 344 15.18 -7.77 -2.16
N ALA A 345 16.45 -8.14 -2.02
CA ALA A 345 17.51 -7.17 -1.74
C ALA A 345 17.63 -6.10 -2.83
N ARG A 346 17.49 -6.48 -4.12
CA ARG A 346 17.54 -5.50 -5.21
C ARG A 346 16.32 -4.60 -5.29
N MET A 347 15.14 -5.07 -4.88
CA MET A 347 13.92 -4.25 -4.85
C MET A 347 14.02 -3.10 -3.83
N PHE A 348 14.74 -3.33 -2.72
CA PHE A 348 14.79 -2.39 -1.59
C PHE A 348 16.11 -1.63 -1.44
N LYS A 349 17.19 -2.03 -2.13
CA LYS A 349 18.48 -1.32 -2.03
C LYS A 349 18.43 0.08 -2.63
N LYS A 350 19.42 0.88 -2.18
CA LYS A 350 19.83 2.11 -2.86
C LYS A 350 20.93 1.81 -3.89
N PHE A 351 20.69 2.17 -5.14
CA PHE A 351 21.66 2.05 -6.22
C PHE A 351 22.75 3.13 -6.07
N LYS A 352 24.01 2.71 -6.15
CA LYS A 352 25.15 3.65 -6.21
C LYS A 352 25.23 4.22 -7.61
N LEU A 353 24.58 5.36 -7.80
CA LEU A 353 24.59 6.10 -9.05
C LEU A 353 25.83 7.01 -9.12
N LYS A 354 26.40 7.17 -10.31
CA LYS A 354 27.35 8.26 -10.58
C LYS A 354 26.60 9.59 -10.49
N GLU A 355 27.26 10.69 -10.13
CA GLU A 355 26.62 12.02 -9.96
C GLU A 355 25.78 12.46 -11.19
N LYS A 356 26.20 12.04 -12.39
CA LYS A 356 25.51 12.33 -13.65
C LYS A 356 24.55 11.24 -14.13
N ALA A 357 24.24 10.23 -13.30
CA ALA A 357 23.30 9.19 -13.70
C ALA A 357 21.89 9.77 -13.90
N ASP A 358 21.22 9.29 -14.93
CA ASP A 358 19.92 9.78 -15.36
C ASP A 358 18.81 8.76 -15.10
N GLN A 359 18.71 8.36 -13.84
CA GLN A 359 17.83 7.32 -13.35
C GLN A 359 17.64 7.48 -11.83
N PRO A 360 16.55 6.95 -11.24
CA PRO A 360 16.33 7.01 -9.80
C PRO A 360 17.29 6.09 -9.03
N ASP A 361 17.69 6.54 -7.84
CA ASP A 361 18.59 5.81 -6.94
C ASP A 361 17.91 4.65 -6.19
N THR A 362 16.59 4.54 -6.29
CA THR A 362 15.77 3.55 -5.60
C THR A 362 14.69 3.05 -6.56
N ALA A 363 14.40 1.75 -6.56
CA ALA A 363 13.32 1.21 -7.38
C ALA A 363 11.94 1.59 -6.82
N ARG A 364 11.01 2.06 -7.65
CA ARG A 364 9.69 2.52 -7.18
C ARG A 364 8.51 1.93 -7.94
N ASN A 365 8.65 1.88 -9.26
CA ASN A 365 7.67 1.27 -10.16
C ASN A 365 8.26 -0.06 -10.62
N ILE A 366 7.91 -1.13 -9.91
CA ILE A 366 8.57 -2.43 -10.03
C ILE A 366 7.67 -3.39 -10.81
N ILE A 367 8.25 -4.11 -11.75
CA ILE A 367 7.64 -5.28 -12.39
C ILE A 367 8.53 -6.48 -12.08
N ILE A 368 7.92 -7.58 -11.66
CA ILE A 368 8.59 -8.86 -11.47
C ILE A 368 7.93 -9.87 -12.39
N TYR A 369 8.73 -10.58 -13.17
CA TYR A 369 8.31 -11.69 -14.00
C TYR A 369 9.19 -12.91 -13.72
N GLY A 370 8.54 -14.00 -13.30
CA GLY A 370 9.23 -15.27 -13.10
C GLY A 370 8.27 -16.39 -12.73
N GLY A 371 8.84 -17.53 -12.37
CA GLY A 371 8.11 -18.72 -11.96
C GLY A 371 7.18 -18.44 -10.79
N LEU A 372 6.02 -19.09 -10.78
CA LEU A 372 4.99 -18.90 -9.77
C LEU A 372 5.51 -19.10 -8.33
N SER A 373 6.50 -19.99 -8.13
CA SER A 373 7.11 -20.19 -6.81
C SER A 373 7.82 -18.94 -6.27
N HIS A 374 8.53 -18.22 -7.14
CA HIS A 374 9.21 -16.95 -6.82
C HIS A 374 8.18 -15.86 -6.52
N ALA A 375 7.17 -15.73 -7.37
CA ALA A 375 6.08 -14.79 -7.19
C ALA A 375 5.39 -14.96 -5.82
N GLU A 376 5.10 -16.20 -5.41
CA GLU A 376 4.47 -16.50 -4.12
C GLU A 376 5.36 -16.21 -2.91
N ILE A 377 6.69 -16.38 -3.01
CA ILE A 377 7.60 -15.97 -1.93
C ILE A 377 7.59 -14.46 -1.78
N VAL A 378 7.68 -13.71 -2.88
CA VAL A 378 7.68 -12.25 -2.85
C VAL A 378 6.36 -11.70 -2.34
N ARG A 379 5.21 -12.20 -2.84
CA ARG A 379 3.86 -11.79 -2.37
C ARG A 379 3.71 -11.93 -0.87
N ARG A 380 4.11 -13.08 -0.31
CA ARG A 380 4.03 -13.33 1.14
C ARG A 380 4.97 -12.44 1.95
N PHE A 381 6.16 -12.14 1.44
CA PHE A 381 7.06 -11.18 2.09
C PHE A 381 6.45 -9.78 2.13
N LEU A 382 5.98 -9.28 0.98
CA LEU A 382 5.38 -7.96 0.86
C LEU A 382 4.16 -7.83 1.79
N LYS A 383 3.24 -8.79 1.74
CA LYS A 383 2.00 -8.76 2.53
C LYS A 383 2.24 -8.97 4.02
N TYR A 384 2.93 -10.04 4.41
CA TYR A 384 2.98 -10.48 5.81
C TYR A 384 4.19 -9.97 6.59
N VAL A 385 5.27 -9.56 5.91
CA VAL A 385 6.46 -9.00 6.58
C VAL A 385 6.49 -7.48 6.48
N LEU A 386 6.12 -6.93 5.31
CA LEU A 386 6.22 -5.50 5.06
C LEU A 386 4.88 -4.74 5.09
N ASN A 387 3.75 -5.44 5.23
CA ASN A 387 2.39 -4.87 5.24
C ASN A 387 2.10 -4.02 3.98
N PHE A 388 2.46 -4.53 2.80
CA PHE A 388 1.99 -3.97 1.54
C PHE A 388 0.50 -4.28 1.36
N ASP A 389 -0.23 -3.33 0.80
CA ASP A 389 -1.60 -3.51 0.34
C ASP A 389 -1.61 -4.29 -0.96
N ASP A 390 -2.48 -5.29 -1.03
CA ASP A 390 -2.80 -6.00 -2.26
C ASP A 390 -3.99 -5.31 -2.92
N ILE A 391 -3.71 -4.43 -3.88
CA ILE A 391 -4.71 -3.49 -4.42
C ILE A 391 -5.41 -4.01 -5.66
N ALA A 392 -4.86 -5.03 -6.33
CA ALA A 392 -5.48 -5.69 -7.46
C ALA A 392 -4.86 -7.06 -7.72
N SER A 393 -5.64 -8.00 -8.27
CA SER A 393 -5.11 -9.26 -8.77
C SER A 393 -5.96 -9.85 -9.88
N SER A 394 -5.34 -10.72 -10.66
CA SER A 394 -5.98 -11.47 -11.74
C SER A 394 -5.33 -12.85 -11.90
N GLY A 395 -6.13 -13.84 -12.28
CA GLY A 395 -5.74 -15.25 -12.33
C GLY A 395 -5.74 -15.97 -10.97
N GLU A 396 -5.59 -17.29 -11.00
CA GLU A 396 -5.53 -18.10 -9.77
C GLU A 396 -4.19 -17.93 -9.05
N ARG A 397 -4.23 -17.45 -7.80
CA ARG A 397 -3.03 -17.26 -6.96
C ARG A 397 -2.39 -18.59 -6.56
N GLU A 398 -3.22 -19.56 -6.17
CA GLU A 398 -2.73 -20.82 -5.62
C GLU A 398 -2.46 -21.86 -6.72
N ILE A 399 -1.49 -22.73 -6.45
CA ILE A 399 -1.25 -23.93 -7.25
C ILE A 399 -2.31 -24.95 -6.80
N ARG A 400 -3.43 -25.02 -7.49
CA ARG A 400 -4.38 -26.12 -7.32
C ARG A 400 -3.83 -27.35 -8.02
N ILE A 401 -3.18 -28.21 -7.25
CA ILE A 401 -2.60 -29.48 -7.76
C ILE A 401 -3.72 -30.49 -8.10
N GLU A 402 -4.94 -30.30 -7.58
CA GLU A 402 -5.87 -31.42 -7.41
C GLU A 402 -7.12 -31.45 -8.30
N THR A 403 -7.43 -30.43 -9.11
CA THR A 403 -8.76 -30.36 -9.77
C THR A 403 -8.77 -30.52 -11.28
N GLY A 404 -7.70 -30.97 -11.93
CA GLY A 404 -7.68 -31.23 -13.38
C GLY A 404 -8.09 -30.01 -14.25
N GLY A 405 -8.09 -28.81 -13.67
CA GLY A 405 -8.39 -27.58 -14.38
C GLY A 405 -7.27 -27.29 -15.36
N LYS A 406 -7.64 -26.89 -16.58
CA LYS A 406 -6.67 -26.46 -17.59
C LYS A 406 -5.85 -25.30 -17.03
N GLU A 407 -4.54 -25.42 -17.03
CA GLU A 407 -3.65 -24.33 -16.62
C GLU A 407 -3.87 -23.14 -17.55
N THR A 408 -4.30 -22.00 -16.99
CA THR A 408 -4.48 -20.77 -17.75
C THR A 408 -3.18 -19.97 -17.78
N THR A 409 -2.71 -19.59 -18.96
CA THR A 409 -1.55 -18.71 -19.20
C THR A 409 -2.00 -17.37 -19.78
N CYS A 410 -3.17 -16.91 -19.38
CA CYS A 410 -3.74 -15.63 -19.76
C CYS A 410 -4.23 -14.87 -18.52
N VAL A 411 -3.73 -13.65 -18.33
CA VAL A 411 -4.14 -12.75 -17.25
C VAL A 411 -5.14 -11.73 -17.80
N ASP A 412 -6.29 -11.62 -17.15
CA ASP A 412 -7.28 -10.56 -17.40
C ASP A 412 -6.82 -9.25 -16.77
N MET A 413 -6.66 -8.20 -17.58
CA MET A 413 -6.21 -6.89 -17.16
C MET A 413 -7.34 -5.89 -16.94
N LYS A 414 -8.60 -6.25 -17.20
CA LYS A 414 -9.76 -5.34 -17.10
C LYS A 414 -9.99 -4.82 -15.68
N SER A 415 -9.64 -5.61 -14.68
CA SER A 415 -9.73 -5.23 -13.27
C SER A 415 -8.52 -4.45 -12.77
N ILE A 416 -7.44 -4.37 -13.57
CA ILE A 416 -6.22 -3.65 -13.21
C ILE A 416 -6.39 -2.17 -13.58
N LYS A 417 -6.13 -1.29 -12.63
CA LYS A 417 -6.27 0.16 -12.83
C LYS A 417 -5.21 0.68 -13.82
N TYR A 418 -5.66 1.54 -14.74
CA TYR A 418 -4.81 2.29 -15.67
C TYR A 418 -4.96 3.81 -15.45
N PRO A 419 -3.94 4.62 -15.82
CA PRO A 419 -2.59 4.21 -16.23
C PRO A 419 -1.87 3.42 -15.12
N LEU A 420 -0.88 2.61 -15.52
CA LEU A 420 -0.19 1.74 -14.57
C LEU A 420 0.64 2.59 -13.60
N PHE A 421 0.92 2.07 -12.41
CA PHE A 421 1.72 2.79 -11.40
C PHE A 421 1.12 4.14 -10.97
N GLU A 422 -0.20 4.31 -11.03
CA GLU A 422 -0.86 5.39 -10.33
C GLU A 422 -0.94 5.08 -8.84
N TYR A 423 -0.39 5.97 -8.02
CA TYR A 423 -0.52 5.85 -6.57
C TYR A 423 -2.00 5.83 -6.19
N PRO A 424 -2.48 4.81 -5.46
CA PRO A 424 -3.85 4.80 -5.00
C PRO A 424 -4.04 6.01 -4.08
N LYS A 425 -4.94 6.92 -4.47
CA LYS A 425 -5.36 8.02 -3.61
C LYS A 425 -6.01 7.43 -2.36
N LYS A 426 -5.75 8.04 -1.20
CA LYS A 426 -6.34 7.59 0.06
C LYS A 426 -7.85 7.68 -0.03
N GLN A 427 -8.52 6.56 0.20
CA GLN A 427 -9.98 6.49 0.10
C GLN A 427 -10.57 7.01 1.39
N VAL A 428 -11.25 8.14 1.31
CA VAL A 428 -11.88 8.78 2.47
C VAL A 428 -13.39 8.80 2.27
N LEU A 429 -14.14 8.35 3.27
CA LEU A 429 -15.59 8.46 3.27
C LEU A 429 -16.03 9.45 4.34
N VAL A 430 -16.62 10.56 3.92
CA VAL A 430 -17.27 11.51 4.82
C VAL A 430 -18.75 11.14 4.92
N LEU A 431 -19.13 10.67 6.10
CA LEU A 431 -20.50 10.32 6.42
C LEU A 431 -21.27 11.54 6.90
N CYS A 432 -22.53 11.58 6.46
CA CYS A 432 -23.51 12.59 6.80
C CYS A 432 -23.17 14.01 6.35
N GLN A 433 -22.51 14.11 5.20
CA GLN A 433 -22.12 15.38 4.60
C GLN A 433 -22.36 15.37 3.10
N ARG A 434 -22.79 16.53 2.58
CA ARG A 434 -23.05 16.77 1.16
C ARG A 434 -21.82 17.40 0.51
N SER A 435 -21.54 17.05 -0.75
CA SER A 435 -20.49 17.71 -1.53
C SER A 435 -20.95 19.07 -2.09
N GLU A 436 -22.25 19.25 -2.31
CA GLU A 436 -22.86 20.53 -2.71
C GLU A 436 -24.21 20.77 -2.01
N GLY A 437 -24.55 22.05 -1.79
CA GLY A 437 -25.85 22.46 -1.23
C GLY A 437 -25.83 23.88 -0.65
N PHE A 438 -27.01 24.50 -0.56
CA PHE A 438 -27.20 25.80 0.09
C PHE A 438 -27.76 25.60 1.50
N ASN A 439 -27.03 26.11 2.48
CA ASN A 439 -27.65 26.55 3.73
C ASN A 439 -27.80 28.07 3.60
N GLU A 440 -28.94 28.65 3.99
CA GLU A 440 -29.30 30.06 3.74
C GLU A 440 -28.24 31.10 4.19
N LYS A 441 -27.25 30.67 4.99
CA LYS A 441 -26.18 31.50 5.55
C LYS A 441 -24.76 31.15 5.07
N ILE A 442 -24.52 29.96 4.52
CA ILE A 442 -23.16 29.47 4.19
C ILE A 442 -23.22 28.51 2.99
N SER A 443 -22.43 28.79 1.96
CA SER A 443 -22.17 27.84 0.86
C SER A 443 -21.37 26.65 1.39
N ILE A 444 -21.95 25.45 1.33
CA ILE A 444 -21.26 24.20 1.71
C ILE A 444 -20.01 24.02 0.85
N LYS A 445 -20.15 24.28 -0.46
CA LYS A 445 -19.11 24.12 -1.47
C LYS A 445 -17.92 25.07 -1.26
N ASP A 446 -18.18 26.33 -0.92
CA ASP A 446 -17.10 27.33 -0.90
C ASP A 446 -16.39 27.44 0.44
N ARG A 447 -16.99 26.92 1.53
CA ARG A 447 -16.44 27.06 2.89
C ARG A 447 -16.25 25.74 3.61
N LEU A 448 -17.29 24.93 3.70
CA LEU A 448 -17.27 23.73 4.53
C LEU A 448 -16.36 22.65 3.92
N ILE A 449 -16.55 22.38 2.63
CA ILE A 449 -15.79 21.36 1.90
C ILE A 449 -14.28 21.68 1.89
N PRO A 450 -13.81 22.86 1.44
CA PRO A 450 -12.38 23.18 1.46
C PRO A 450 -11.76 23.09 2.86
N THR A 451 -12.53 23.46 3.90
CA THR A 451 -12.05 23.34 5.28
C THR A 451 -11.94 21.88 5.72
N LEU A 452 -12.94 21.06 5.41
CA LEU A 452 -12.95 19.64 5.74
C LEU A 452 -11.84 18.90 5.00
N GLU A 453 -11.67 19.14 3.70
CA GLU A 453 -10.62 18.54 2.88
C GLU A 453 -9.23 18.95 3.37
N LYS A 454 -9.02 20.22 3.73
CA LYS A 454 -7.77 20.67 4.34
C LYS A 454 -7.46 19.90 5.63
N ILE A 455 -8.47 19.68 6.46
CA ILE A 455 -8.33 18.97 7.74
C ILE A 455 -8.06 17.49 7.51
N ILE A 456 -8.79 16.85 6.60
CA ILE A 456 -8.58 15.46 6.19
C ILE A 456 -7.16 15.30 5.68
N ASN A 457 -6.72 16.13 4.74
CA ASN A 457 -5.38 16.03 4.16
C ASN A 457 -4.29 16.30 5.21
N THR A 458 -4.52 17.23 6.15
CA THR A 458 -3.59 17.45 7.27
C THR A 458 -3.50 16.21 8.18
N PHE A 459 -4.65 15.63 8.53
CA PHE A 459 -4.70 14.41 9.34
C PHE A 459 -4.03 13.22 8.64
N LEU A 460 -4.34 13.00 7.36
CA LEU A 460 -3.74 11.95 6.55
C LEU A 460 -2.22 12.13 6.43
N LYS A 461 -1.75 13.36 6.24
CA LYS A 461 -0.33 13.67 6.22
C LYS A 461 0.34 13.34 7.56
N GLU A 462 -0.27 13.76 8.67
CA GLU A 462 0.29 13.55 10.01
C GLU A 462 0.25 12.09 10.47
N LYS A 463 -0.80 11.34 10.12
CA LYS A 463 -1.05 9.99 10.65
C LYS A 463 -0.73 8.87 9.66
N ILE A 464 -0.81 9.14 8.37
CA ILE A 464 -0.69 8.15 7.30
C ILE A 464 0.44 8.52 6.31
N GLY A 465 0.99 9.73 6.38
CA GLY A 465 2.15 10.14 5.59
C GLY A 465 1.85 10.43 4.11
N ASN A 466 0.58 10.71 3.76
CA ASN A 466 0.17 10.92 2.37
C ASN A 466 -0.67 12.21 2.22
N ASP A 467 -0.50 12.91 1.10
CA ASP A 467 -1.04 14.26 0.88
C ASP A 467 -2.33 14.28 0.02
N ILE A 468 -2.74 13.14 -0.59
CA ILE A 468 -3.84 13.12 -1.57
C ILE A 468 -4.89 12.07 -1.22
N ALA A 469 -6.10 12.54 -0.95
CA ALA A 469 -7.30 11.74 -0.73
C ALA A 469 -8.26 11.79 -1.93
N ASP A 470 -8.89 10.66 -2.24
CA ASP A 470 -10.17 10.62 -2.96
C ASP A 470 -11.27 10.64 -1.90
N ILE A 471 -11.92 11.78 -1.74
CA ILE A 471 -12.91 12.03 -0.70
C ILE A 471 -14.30 11.83 -1.29
N LYS A 472 -15.00 10.81 -0.80
CA LYS A 472 -16.39 10.54 -1.11
C LYS A 472 -17.29 11.04 0.02
N TYR A 473 -18.46 11.52 -0.35
CA TYR A 473 -19.47 12.07 0.54
C TYR A 473 -20.72 11.20 0.53
N MET A 474 -21.20 10.81 1.71
CA MET A 474 -22.42 10.04 1.88
C MET A 474 -23.44 10.81 2.70
N VAL A 475 -24.68 10.82 2.24
CA VAL A 475 -25.80 11.49 2.91
C VAL A 475 -26.93 10.49 3.13
N ASP A 476 -27.50 10.56 4.33
CA ASP A 476 -28.78 9.94 4.64
C ASP A 476 -29.90 10.79 4.01
N LEU A 477 -30.53 10.29 2.95
CA LEU A 477 -31.64 11.00 2.31
C LEU A 477 -32.98 10.60 2.91
N ASP A 478 -33.72 11.64 3.29
CA ASP A 478 -35.16 11.71 3.08
C ASP A 478 -35.40 11.86 1.55
N PRO A 479 -36.05 10.90 0.88
CA PRO A 479 -36.26 10.88 -0.57
C PRO A 479 -37.04 12.10 -1.11
N THR A 480 -37.59 12.94 -0.25
CA THR A 480 -38.35 14.14 -0.62
C THR A 480 -37.49 15.38 -0.94
N LYS A 481 -36.21 15.42 -0.53
CA LYS A 481 -35.34 16.61 -0.72
C LYS A 481 -34.46 16.48 -1.97
N LYS A 482 -34.98 16.98 -3.10
CA LYS A 482 -34.37 16.88 -4.45
C LYS A 482 -33.10 17.72 -4.72
N GLN A 483 -32.47 18.38 -3.73
CA GLN A 483 -31.48 19.44 -4.01
C GLN A 483 -30.03 19.19 -3.57
N ASP A 484 -29.70 18.01 -3.03
CA ASP A 484 -28.36 17.77 -2.46
C ASP A 484 -27.52 16.81 -3.31
N LYS A 485 -26.25 17.16 -3.59
CA LYS A 485 -25.29 16.25 -4.22
C LYS A 485 -24.42 15.56 -3.17
N ALA A 486 -24.36 14.25 -3.27
CA ALA A 486 -23.45 13.36 -2.54
C ALA A 486 -23.11 12.19 -3.47
N ASP A 487 -21.94 11.57 -3.28
CA ASP A 487 -21.53 10.38 -4.04
C ASP A 487 -22.45 9.20 -3.71
N PHE A 488 -22.89 9.10 -2.45
CA PHE A 488 -23.79 8.07 -1.98
C PHE A 488 -24.99 8.64 -1.23
N ASN A 489 -26.18 8.19 -1.63
CA ASN A 489 -27.46 8.62 -1.07
C ASN A 489 -28.16 7.43 -0.40
N MET A 490 -27.72 7.06 0.81
CA MET A 490 -28.26 5.92 1.56
C MET A 490 -27.90 5.97 3.05
N VAL A 491 -28.67 5.22 3.86
CA VAL A 491 -28.33 4.90 5.25
C VAL A 491 -27.40 3.69 5.29
N LEU A 492 -26.27 3.80 6.01
CA LEU A 492 -25.45 2.66 6.42
C LEU A 492 -26.12 1.91 7.57
N ALA A 493 -27.10 1.08 7.23
CA ALA A 493 -27.80 0.24 8.19
C ALA A 493 -27.84 -1.21 7.72
N ASN A 494 -27.53 -2.16 8.62
CA ASN A 494 -27.45 -3.58 8.27
C ASN A 494 -28.75 -4.14 7.71
N HIS A 495 -29.88 -3.60 8.17
CA HIS A 495 -31.20 -4.04 7.72
C HIS A 495 -31.52 -3.53 6.30
N SER A 496 -30.84 -2.49 5.81
CA SER A 496 -30.99 -1.95 4.45
C SER A 496 -30.29 -2.83 3.41
N LYS A 497 -31.02 -3.24 2.37
CA LYS A 497 -30.45 -3.98 1.22
C LYS A 497 -29.34 -3.17 0.53
N LYS A 498 -29.54 -1.85 0.39
CA LYS A 498 -28.54 -0.95 -0.19
C LYS A 498 -27.29 -0.84 0.70
N GLY A 499 -27.49 -0.76 2.02
CA GLY A 499 -26.39 -0.75 2.99
C GLY A 499 -25.53 -2.01 2.88
N ARG A 500 -26.14 -3.20 2.91
CA ARG A 500 -25.40 -4.47 2.77
C ARG A 500 -24.64 -4.56 1.45
N ALA A 501 -25.28 -4.22 0.33
CA ALA A 501 -24.63 -4.21 -0.98
C ALA A 501 -23.45 -3.23 -1.03
N PHE A 502 -23.59 -2.04 -0.42
CA PHE A 502 -22.50 -1.08 -0.32
C PHE A 502 -21.33 -1.63 0.50
N ARG A 503 -21.60 -2.20 1.68
CA ARG A 503 -20.57 -2.83 2.52
C ARG A 503 -19.83 -3.93 1.75
N ASP A 504 -20.56 -4.82 1.09
CA ASP A 504 -19.96 -5.95 0.38
C ASP A 504 -19.05 -5.47 -0.78
N GLN A 505 -19.37 -4.33 -1.39
CA GLN A 505 -18.54 -3.69 -2.43
C GLN A 505 -17.35 -2.90 -1.87
N HIS A 506 -17.43 -2.43 -0.62
CA HIS A 506 -16.43 -1.55 0.00
C HIS A 506 -15.78 -2.19 1.24
N LEU A 507 -15.77 -3.52 1.32
CA LEU A 507 -15.14 -4.24 2.42
C LEU A 507 -13.64 -3.94 2.45
N ASP A 508 -13.11 -3.54 3.62
CA ASP A 508 -11.71 -3.13 3.80
C ASP A 508 -11.22 -2.12 2.72
N PHE A 509 -12.06 -1.13 2.38
CA PHE A 509 -11.78 -0.21 1.27
C PHE A 509 -11.24 1.16 1.74
N TYR A 510 -11.81 1.74 2.80
CA TYR A 510 -11.52 3.12 3.20
C TYR A 510 -10.33 3.21 4.17
N ASP A 511 -9.42 4.14 3.89
CA ASP A 511 -8.30 4.50 4.77
C ASP A 511 -8.75 5.38 5.94
N LEU A 512 -9.80 6.18 5.72
CA LEU A 512 -10.37 7.09 6.70
C LEU A 512 -11.89 7.20 6.53
N VAL A 513 -12.62 7.05 7.63
CA VAL A 513 -14.04 7.42 7.69
C VAL A 513 -14.19 8.63 8.61
N VAL A 514 -14.88 9.65 8.11
CA VAL A 514 -15.11 10.93 8.80
C VAL A 514 -16.58 11.03 9.14
N LEU A 515 -16.91 11.02 10.42
CA LEU A 515 -18.28 11.19 10.92
C LEU A 515 -18.55 12.67 11.17
N GLN A 516 -19.38 13.29 10.34
CA GLN A 516 -19.76 14.69 10.51
C GLN A 516 -21.15 14.82 11.15
N THR A 517 -21.19 15.25 12.41
CA THR A 517 -22.35 15.84 13.14
C THR A 517 -23.71 15.11 13.21
N CYS A 518 -23.99 14.05 12.45
CA CYS A 518 -25.26 13.35 12.51
C CYS A 518 -25.36 12.37 13.69
N PRO A 519 -26.58 12.07 14.17
CA PRO A 519 -26.76 11.16 15.29
C PRO A 519 -26.31 9.74 14.93
N PHE A 520 -25.34 9.23 15.70
CA PHE A 520 -24.86 7.84 15.70
C PHE A 520 -25.98 6.79 15.80
N LEU A 521 -27.16 7.18 16.28
CA LEU A 521 -28.27 6.29 16.66
C LEU A 521 -28.76 5.36 15.55
N TYR A 522 -28.53 5.69 14.28
CA TYR A 522 -29.03 4.92 13.13
C TYR A 522 -27.94 4.30 12.25
N MET A 523 -26.66 4.57 12.54
CA MET A 523 -25.55 3.98 11.78
C MET A 523 -25.14 2.64 12.38
N ASP A 524 -25.06 1.62 11.53
CA ASP A 524 -24.44 0.36 11.93
C ASP A 524 -22.92 0.53 11.90
N MET A 525 -22.36 0.75 13.08
CA MET A 525 -20.93 0.93 13.26
C MET A 525 -20.12 -0.33 12.98
N LYS A 526 -20.73 -1.51 13.02
CA LYS A 526 -20.09 -2.73 12.52
C LYS A 526 -19.86 -2.60 11.02
N MET A 527 -20.84 -2.11 10.26
CA MET A 527 -20.64 -1.87 8.83
C MET A 527 -19.57 -0.80 8.57
N VAL A 528 -19.55 0.28 9.36
CA VAL A 528 -18.48 1.30 9.26
C VAL A 528 -17.11 0.67 9.52
N ASN A 529 -17.02 -0.27 10.46
CA ASN A 529 -15.79 -1.01 10.75
C ASN A 529 -15.42 -2.00 9.64
N ASP A 530 -16.41 -2.66 9.04
CA ASP A 530 -16.23 -3.63 7.94
C ASP A 530 -15.69 -2.93 6.68
N ILE A 531 -16.07 -1.67 6.43
CA ILE A 531 -15.58 -0.91 5.26
C ILE A 531 -14.23 -0.22 5.50
N LEU A 532 -13.76 -0.15 6.75
CA LEU A 532 -12.45 0.39 7.09
C LEU A 532 -11.39 -0.69 6.91
N LYS A 533 -10.28 -0.32 6.27
CA LYS A 533 -9.08 -1.16 6.24
C LYS A 533 -8.63 -1.54 7.66
N ASP A 534 -7.86 -2.62 7.78
CA ASP A 534 -7.26 -3.07 9.06
C ASP A 534 -6.48 -1.98 9.81
N TYR A 535 -5.89 -1.05 9.07
CA TYR A 535 -5.15 0.10 9.60
C TYR A 535 -5.90 1.43 9.44
N GLY A 536 -7.15 1.39 9.00
CA GLY A 536 -7.98 2.56 8.74
C GLY A 536 -8.34 3.32 10.02
N TYR A 537 -8.66 4.59 9.85
CA TYR A 537 -9.01 5.49 10.94
C TYR A 537 -10.49 5.88 10.89
N LEU A 538 -11.10 5.96 12.06
CA LEU A 538 -12.38 6.62 12.24
C LEU A 538 -12.18 7.93 13.00
N ILE A 539 -12.63 9.05 12.43
CA ILE A 539 -12.59 10.35 13.09
C ILE A 539 -13.99 10.94 13.20
N CYS A 540 -14.26 11.60 14.32
CA CYS A 540 -15.45 12.43 14.46
C CYS A 540 -15.07 13.90 14.29
N THR A 541 -15.91 14.62 13.55
CA THR A 541 -15.74 16.06 13.36
C THR A 541 -17.06 16.75 13.70
N THR A 542 -16.95 17.82 14.50
CA THR A 542 -18.01 18.83 14.59
C THR A 542 -17.48 20.12 14.01
N VAL A 543 -18.10 20.56 12.92
CA VAL A 543 -17.87 21.89 12.40
C VAL A 543 -18.86 22.84 13.07
N LEU A 544 -18.39 23.56 14.08
CA LEU A 544 -19.18 24.61 14.73
C LEU A 544 -19.09 25.88 13.87
N LEU A 545 -20.15 26.14 13.10
CA LEU A 545 -20.28 27.34 12.26
C LEU A 545 -20.77 28.52 13.12
N ASN A 546 -19.97 28.99 14.06
CA ASN A 546 -20.23 30.24 14.78
C ASN A 546 -19.56 31.38 14.01
N GLY A 547 -20.35 32.29 13.43
CA GLY A 547 -20.01 33.26 12.37
C GLY A 547 -18.82 34.22 12.55
N LYS A 548 -17.89 33.98 13.49
CA LYS A 548 -16.61 34.70 13.64
C LYS A 548 -15.39 33.78 13.74
N SER A 549 -15.53 32.47 13.96
CA SER A 549 -14.40 31.52 13.95
C SER A 549 -14.88 30.09 13.71
N ASN A 550 -14.43 29.48 12.60
CA ASN A 550 -14.64 28.05 12.37
C ASN A 550 -13.63 27.27 13.22
N LYS A 551 -14.05 26.80 14.39
CA LYS A 551 -13.25 25.86 15.18
C LYS A 551 -13.74 24.45 14.86
N ILE A 552 -12.87 23.67 14.22
CA ILE A 552 -13.12 22.25 13.97
C ILE A 552 -12.23 21.49 14.94
N ILE A 553 -12.86 20.62 15.73
CA ILE A 553 -12.16 19.73 16.65
C ILE A 553 -12.14 18.36 15.99
N LEU A 554 -10.93 17.87 15.74
CA LEU A 554 -10.70 16.48 15.38
C LEU A 554 -10.40 15.70 16.67
N GLU A 555 -11.26 14.76 17.01
CA GLU A 555 -10.93 13.74 18.00
C GLU A 555 -10.75 12.41 17.27
N PRO A 556 -9.50 11.88 17.18
CA PRO A 556 -9.31 10.53 16.68
C PRO A 556 -10.00 9.57 17.63
N LEU A 557 -10.95 8.78 17.11
CA LEU A 557 -11.72 7.87 17.94
C LEU A 557 -10.92 6.59 18.20
N VAL A 558 -10.65 5.76 17.17
CA VAL A 558 -9.89 4.49 17.28
C VAL A 558 -9.28 4.10 15.91
N LYS A 559 -8.19 3.30 15.92
CA LYS A 559 -7.64 2.53 14.78
C LYS A 559 -8.35 1.17 14.73
N LYS A 560 -9.26 0.95 13.77
CA LYS A 560 -10.23 -0.17 13.64
C LYS A 560 -10.90 -0.59 14.96
N ILE A 561 -12.22 -0.47 15.04
CA ILE A 561 -12.99 -0.74 16.26
C ILE A 561 -12.93 -2.24 16.56
N THR A 562 -12.28 -2.63 17.66
CA THR A 562 -12.48 -3.94 18.27
C THR A 562 -13.83 -3.94 19.01
N ASP A 563 -14.44 -5.10 19.24
CA ASP A 563 -15.72 -5.19 19.96
C ASP A 563 -15.68 -4.45 21.32
N ALA A 564 -14.53 -4.43 22.01
CA ALA A 564 -14.32 -3.68 23.24
C ALA A 564 -14.17 -2.16 23.03
N GLY A 565 -13.59 -1.73 21.90
CA GLY A 565 -13.44 -0.31 21.54
C GLY A 565 -14.76 0.36 21.17
N PHE A 566 -15.80 -0.41 20.84
CA PHE A 566 -17.08 0.13 20.42
C PHE A 566 -17.79 0.95 21.51
N THR A 567 -17.79 0.43 22.74
CA THR A 567 -18.35 1.12 23.91
C THR A 567 -17.59 2.40 24.20
N GLU A 568 -16.25 2.37 24.12
CA GLU A 568 -15.40 3.55 24.35
C GLU A 568 -15.64 4.66 23.31
N VAL A 569 -15.76 4.31 22.02
CA VAL A 569 -16.07 5.27 20.95
C VAL A 569 -17.42 5.93 21.19
N THR A 570 -18.43 5.12 21.52
CA THR A 570 -19.79 5.58 21.79
C THR A 570 -19.81 6.52 23.00
N ASP A 571 -19.14 6.16 24.10
CA ASP A 571 -19.08 6.96 25.33
C ASP A 571 -18.32 8.28 25.14
N ARG A 572 -17.19 8.25 24.42
CA ARG A 572 -16.43 9.46 24.07
C ARG A 572 -17.27 10.41 23.22
N PHE A 573 -17.97 9.88 22.23
CA PHE A 573 -18.84 10.68 21.37
C PHE A 573 -20.04 11.26 22.13
N LEU A 574 -20.71 10.46 22.96
CA LEU A 574 -21.81 10.95 23.81
C LEU A 574 -21.33 12.04 24.79
N THR A 575 -20.11 11.90 25.31
CA THR A 575 -19.47 12.92 26.14
C THR A 575 -19.17 14.19 25.34
N PHE A 576 -18.71 14.04 24.11
CA PHE A 576 -18.42 15.13 23.19
C PHE A 576 -19.70 15.89 22.79
N GLN A 577 -20.77 15.19 22.42
CA GLN A 577 -22.08 15.79 22.15
C GLN A 577 -22.63 16.52 23.38
N LYS A 578 -22.51 15.93 24.58
CA LYS A 578 -22.89 16.59 25.84
C LYS A 578 -22.10 17.87 26.11
N LYS A 579 -20.82 17.93 25.71
CA LYS A 579 -20.01 19.16 25.81
C LYS A 579 -20.41 20.20 24.75
N ALA A 580 -20.73 19.77 23.53
CA ALA A 580 -21.11 20.66 22.43
C ALA A 580 -22.54 21.24 22.55
N SER A 581 -23.42 20.61 23.33
CA SER A 581 -24.84 20.98 23.50
C SER A 581 -25.13 21.86 24.72
N ILE A 582 -24.14 22.20 25.55
CA ILE A 582 -24.32 23.15 26.66
C ILE A 582 -23.96 24.55 26.13
N PRO A 583 -24.92 25.50 26.08
CA PRO A 583 -24.61 26.88 25.70
C PRO A 583 -23.56 27.47 26.64
N ASP A 584 -22.61 28.21 26.11
CA ASP A 584 -21.58 28.90 26.90
C ASP A 584 -22.27 29.73 28.01
N PRO A 585 -21.91 29.54 29.30
CA PRO A 585 -22.46 30.32 30.40
C PRO A 585 -22.39 31.84 30.17
N LYS A 586 -21.38 32.33 29.45
CA LYS A 586 -21.26 33.75 29.09
C LYS A 586 -22.42 34.23 28.21
N ILE A 587 -22.80 33.43 27.22
CA ILE A 587 -23.91 33.73 26.29
C ILE A 587 -25.25 33.70 27.04
N LEU A 588 -25.42 32.75 27.97
CA LEU A 588 -26.63 32.66 28.81
C LEU A 588 -26.76 33.87 29.74
N VAL A 589 -25.65 34.34 30.33
CA VAL A 589 -25.60 35.55 31.15
C VAL A 589 -25.88 36.80 30.32
N GLU A 590 -25.29 36.93 29.12
CA GLU A 590 -25.57 38.04 28.21
C GLU A 590 -27.05 38.08 27.79
N LYS A 591 -27.66 36.94 27.46
CA LYS A 591 -29.10 36.85 27.17
C LYS A 591 -29.97 37.27 28.35
N LEU A 592 -29.62 36.84 29.57
CA LEU A 592 -30.31 37.22 30.82
C LEU A 592 -30.24 38.73 31.07
N ILE A 593 -29.08 39.34 30.81
CA ILE A 593 -28.84 40.78 30.98
C ILE A 593 -29.55 41.60 29.90
N LEU A 594 -29.54 41.13 28.64
CA LEU A 594 -29.99 41.91 27.48
C LEU A 594 -31.46 41.70 27.08
N GLY A 595 -32.14 40.64 27.54
CA GLY A 595 -33.51 40.34 27.07
C GLY A 595 -34.27 39.31 27.89
N GLY A 596 -34.89 39.75 28.98
CA GLY A 596 -35.60 38.85 29.90
C GLY A 596 -36.92 38.24 29.43
N GLN A 597 -37.38 38.47 28.20
CA GLN A 597 -38.64 37.89 27.71
C GLN A 597 -38.47 36.74 26.70
N ASN A 598 -37.26 36.50 26.16
CA ASN A 598 -37.04 35.55 25.06
C ASN A 598 -36.09 34.38 25.40
N LEU A 599 -36.01 33.95 26.66
CA LEU A 599 -35.27 32.73 26.99
C LEU A 599 -36.09 31.50 26.59
N SER A 600 -35.51 30.65 25.74
CA SER A 600 -36.13 29.37 25.39
C SER A 600 -36.22 28.47 26.63
N ILE A 601 -37.05 27.42 26.56
CA ILE A 601 -37.13 26.40 27.63
C ILE A 601 -35.75 25.75 27.84
N ASP A 602 -34.99 25.54 26.78
CA ASP A 602 -33.64 24.97 26.84
C ASP A 602 -32.62 25.91 27.51
N ASP A 603 -32.68 27.22 27.22
CA ASP A 603 -31.83 28.21 27.89
C ASP A 603 -32.10 28.19 29.41
N ARG A 604 -33.38 28.15 29.83
CA ARG A 604 -33.78 28.09 31.26
C ARG A 604 -33.31 26.79 31.92
N ASN A 605 -33.46 25.66 31.24
CA ASN A 605 -33.01 24.36 31.74
C ASN A 605 -31.48 24.30 31.88
N ALA A 606 -30.75 24.86 30.92
CA ALA A 606 -29.29 24.96 30.98
C ALA A 606 -28.84 25.83 32.16
N ILE A 607 -29.45 27.00 32.34
CA ILE A 607 -29.18 27.90 33.48
C ILE A 607 -29.42 27.17 34.82
N ASN A 608 -30.58 26.55 35.00
CA ASN A 608 -30.92 25.83 36.23
C ASN A 608 -29.91 24.71 36.53
N LYS A 609 -29.51 23.95 35.51
CA LYS A 609 -28.53 22.87 35.64
C LYS A 609 -27.13 23.38 35.99
N ILE A 610 -26.70 24.51 35.43
CA ILE A 610 -25.43 25.16 35.77
C ILE A 610 -25.44 25.64 37.22
N ILE A 611 -26.53 26.28 37.67
CA ILE A 611 -26.66 26.77 39.05
C ILE A 611 -26.66 25.58 40.03
N GLN A 612 -27.49 24.56 39.79
CA GLN A 612 -27.62 23.40 40.67
C GLN A 612 -26.29 22.65 40.82
N LYS A 613 -25.53 22.51 39.72
CA LYS A 613 -24.23 21.82 39.73
C LYS A 613 -23.14 22.59 40.48
N ASN A 614 -23.16 23.92 40.46
CA ASN A 614 -22.04 24.73 40.96
C ASN A 614 -22.26 25.31 42.36
N ILE A 615 -23.49 25.40 42.86
CA ILE A 615 -23.81 26.05 44.15
C ILE A 615 -24.27 25.04 45.22
N ASP A 616 -24.24 23.73 44.91
CA ASP A 616 -24.74 22.63 45.77
C ASP A 616 -26.11 22.93 46.40
N PHE A 617 -26.93 23.68 45.66
CA PHE A 617 -28.24 24.12 46.11
C PHE A 617 -29.26 23.04 45.75
N LYS A 618 -29.38 22.04 46.63
CA LYS A 618 -30.20 20.83 46.38
C LYS A 618 -31.70 21.12 46.13
N ASN A 619 -32.19 22.29 46.53
CA ASN A 619 -33.60 22.67 46.46
C ASN A 619 -33.90 23.83 45.50
N LEU A 620 -33.12 24.01 44.43
CA LEU A 620 -33.34 25.10 43.47
C LEU A 620 -34.73 25.04 42.81
N SER A 621 -35.33 23.85 42.70
CA SER A 621 -36.68 23.65 42.16
C SER A 621 -37.81 24.28 42.99
N LEU A 622 -37.56 24.62 44.26
CA LEU A 622 -38.53 25.32 45.12
C LEU A 622 -38.59 26.83 44.82
N LEU A 623 -37.50 27.39 44.31
CA LEU A 623 -37.50 28.73 43.74
C LEU A 623 -38.14 28.60 42.36
N LYS A 624 -39.45 28.79 42.25
CA LYS A 624 -40.12 28.93 40.94
C LYS A 624 -39.57 30.18 40.26
N GLN A 625 -38.44 30.06 39.59
CA GLN A 625 -37.72 31.16 38.97
C GLN A 625 -38.54 31.70 37.81
N ASP A 626 -39.31 32.74 38.10
CA ASP A 626 -39.91 33.58 37.08
C ASP A 626 -38.83 34.42 36.38
N TYR A 627 -38.33 33.92 35.25
CA TYR A 627 -37.36 34.61 34.40
C TYR A 627 -37.92 35.89 33.76
N THR A 628 -39.22 36.16 33.83
CA THR A 628 -39.80 37.43 33.36
C THR A 628 -39.68 38.53 34.42
N ASN A 629 -39.67 38.15 35.70
CA ASN A 629 -39.47 39.04 36.84
C ASN A 629 -38.01 39.51 36.91
N GLN A 630 -37.80 40.83 36.98
CA GLN A 630 -36.45 41.44 36.98
C GLN A 630 -35.63 41.06 38.22
N VAL A 631 -36.27 40.91 39.39
CA VAL A 631 -35.61 40.53 40.65
C VAL A 631 -35.11 39.09 40.58
N HIS A 632 -35.96 38.17 40.13
CA HIS A 632 -35.57 36.77 39.94
C HIS A 632 -34.44 36.63 38.91
N ARG A 633 -34.46 37.40 37.82
CA ARG A 633 -33.34 37.46 36.86
C ARG A 633 -32.06 37.96 37.51
N GLY A 634 -32.12 39.03 38.28
CA GLY A 634 -30.97 39.54 39.04
C GLY A 634 -30.38 38.46 39.95
N MET A 635 -31.21 37.72 40.69
CA MET A 635 -30.77 36.62 41.53
C MET A 635 -30.12 35.48 40.72
N VAL A 636 -30.72 35.09 39.60
CA VAL A 636 -30.18 34.05 38.71
C VAL A 636 -28.83 34.47 38.12
N ILE A 637 -28.71 35.72 37.68
CA ILE A 637 -27.44 36.27 37.17
C ILE A 637 -26.39 36.22 38.27
N VAL A 638 -26.72 36.68 39.48
CA VAL A 638 -25.81 36.60 40.63
C VAL A 638 -25.41 35.15 40.92
N LEU A 639 -26.35 34.20 40.94
CA LEU A 639 -26.03 32.79 41.15
C LEU A 639 -25.11 32.22 40.04
N LEU A 640 -25.38 32.54 38.78
CA LEU A 640 -24.50 32.17 37.67
C LEU A 640 -23.12 32.80 37.80
N LEU A 641 -23.03 34.05 38.25
CA LEU A 641 -21.77 34.73 38.53
C LEU A 641 -21.04 34.12 39.73
N LEU A 642 -21.73 33.69 40.78
CA LEU A 642 -21.11 33.06 41.96
C LEU A 642 -20.66 31.61 41.69
N SER A 643 -21.00 31.02 40.56
CA SER A 643 -20.53 29.69 40.19
C SER A 643 -19.01 29.66 40.02
N LYS A 644 -18.33 28.74 40.73
CA LYS A 644 -16.85 28.67 40.83
C LYS A 644 -16.08 28.64 39.50
N ASN A 645 -16.74 28.26 38.41
CA ASN A 645 -16.15 28.14 37.08
C ASN A 645 -16.61 29.24 36.11
N ASN A 646 -17.39 30.23 36.56
CA ASN A 646 -17.71 31.39 35.74
C ASN A 646 -16.54 32.37 35.82
N PRO A 647 -15.89 32.74 34.69
CA PRO A 647 -14.83 33.73 34.69
C PRO A 647 -15.24 35.04 35.37
N CYS A 648 -16.55 35.36 35.32
CA CYS A 648 -17.12 36.60 35.84
C CYS A 648 -17.35 36.54 37.35
N SER A 649 -17.03 35.40 37.97
CA SER A 649 -17.18 35.21 39.41
C SER A 649 -16.14 36.00 40.18
N PRO A 650 -16.52 36.69 41.27
CA PRO A 650 -15.55 37.21 42.23
C PRO A 650 -14.67 36.08 42.80
N PHE A 651 -15.13 34.83 42.76
CA PHE A 651 -14.40 33.64 43.21
C PHE A 651 -13.60 32.92 42.12
N PHE A 652 -13.62 33.40 40.87
CA PHE A 652 -12.80 32.82 39.80
C PHE A 652 -11.32 33.17 40.01
N PRO A 653 -10.39 32.20 39.89
CA PRO A 653 -8.96 32.44 40.15
C PRO A 653 -8.43 33.62 39.31
N ILE A 654 -7.84 34.60 39.99
CA ILE A 654 -7.35 35.86 39.38
C ILE A 654 -6.36 35.57 38.24
N GLU A 655 -5.48 34.59 38.44
CA GLU A 655 -4.46 34.13 37.48
C GLU A 655 -5.03 33.57 36.17
N LYS A 656 -6.32 33.21 36.14
CA LYS A 656 -6.99 32.63 34.97
C LYS A 656 -7.95 33.60 34.29
N ARG A 657 -8.09 34.84 34.79
CA ARG A 657 -9.00 35.84 34.22
C ARG A 657 -8.44 36.38 32.90
N PRO A 658 -9.22 36.40 31.80
CA PRO A 658 -8.77 37.01 30.55
C PRO A 658 -8.65 38.53 30.70
N GLU A 659 -7.55 39.13 30.24
CA GLU A 659 -7.20 40.56 30.39
C GLU A 659 -8.04 41.55 29.55
N ASN A 660 -9.28 41.21 29.17
CA ASN A 660 -10.05 42.02 28.22
C ASN A 660 -10.89 43.15 28.86
N HIS A 661 -10.81 44.34 28.25
CA HIS A 661 -11.49 45.59 28.64
C HIS A 661 -13.04 45.51 28.69
N GLU A 662 -13.64 44.50 28.05
CA GLU A 662 -15.09 44.23 28.09
C GLU A 662 -15.58 43.78 29.49
N TYR A 663 -14.69 43.27 30.34
CA TYR A 663 -15.03 42.75 31.66
C TYR A 663 -15.50 43.82 32.64
N ALA A 664 -14.78 44.94 32.66
CA ALA A 664 -15.12 46.08 33.49
C ALA A 664 -16.48 46.67 33.07
N VAL A 665 -16.80 46.61 31.77
CA VAL A 665 -18.07 47.10 31.22
C VAL A 665 -19.24 46.23 31.64
N VAL A 666 -19.10 44.89 31.57
CA VAL A 666 -20.17 43.96 32.00
C VAL A 666 -20.39 44.05 33.51
N THR A 667 -19.31 44.09 34.30
CA THR A 667 -19.39 44.19 35.77
C THR A 667 -20.05 45.50 36.20
N LYS A 668 -19.65 46.63 35.59
CA LYS A 668 -20.22 47.94 35.90
C LYS A 668 -21.70 48.06 35.52
N LYS A 669 -22.09 47.57 34.34
CA LYS A 669 -23.52 47.51 33.95
C LYS A 669 -24.35 46.64 34.90
N LEU A 670 -23.75 45.61 35.48
CA LEU A 670 -24.40 44.73 36.44
C LEU A 670 -24.58 45.41 37.79
N GLU A 671 -23.56 46.12 38.27
CA GLU A 671 -23.65 46.97 39.46
C GLU A 671 -24.74 48.04 39.28
N ASP A 672 -24.73 48.75 38.15
CA ASP A 672 -25.71 49.80 37.84
C ASP A 672 -27.15 49.25 37.80
N ASN A 673 -27.36 48.10 37.15
CA ASN A 673 -28.68 47.47 37.07
C ASN A 673 -29.15 46.90 38.41
N PHE A 674 -28.23 46.37 39.22
CA PHE A 674 -28.54 45.82 40.54
C PHE A 674 -28.92 46.94 41.52
N ILE A 675 -28.17 48.04 41.50
CA ILE A 675 -28.47 49.25 42.27
C ILE A 675 -29.81 49.85 41.83
N GLN A 676 -30.07 49.98 40.52
CA GLN A 676 -31.35 50.46 40.01
C GLN A 676 -32.53 49.58 40.44
N SER A 677 -32.38 48.25 40.36
CA SER A 677 -33.46 47.31 40.69
C SER A 677 -33.85 47.35 42.16
N PHE A 678 -32.89 47.59 43.07
CA PHE A 678 -33.15 47.80 44.50
C PHE A 678 -33.64 49.22 44.82
N ALA A 679 -33.20 50.23 44.07
CA ALA A 679 -33.69 51.60 44.23
C ALA A 679 -35.16 51.76 43.77
N SER A 680 -35.61 50.94 42.81
CA SER A 680 -36.99 50.95 42.30
C SER A 680 -37.99 50.09 43.10
N THR A 681 -37.57 49.51 44.23
CA THR A 681 -38.41 48.67 45.10
C THR A 681 -38.82 49.34 46.42
N GLN A 682 -38.73 50.67 46.51
CA GLN A 682 -39.37 51.47 47.57
C GLN A 682 -40.72 52.04 47.14
#